data_AF-C9PMP6-F1
#
_entry.id   AF-C9PMP6-F1
#
_cell.length_a   1.000
_cell.length_b   1.000
_cell.length_c   1.000
_cell.angle_alpha   90.00
_cell.angle_beta   90.00
_cell.angle_gamma   90.00
#
_symmetry.space_group_name_H-M   'P 1'
#
loop_
_entity.id
_entity.type
_entity.pdbx_description
1 polymer ?
#
loop_
_entity_poly.entity_id
_entity_poly.type
_entity_poly.pdbx_seq_one_letter_code
_entity_poly.pdbx_strand_id
1 'polypeptide(L)'
;MRQNKLFTCNPALLWMLFAWLGFILLPSKALDYGLLDSTSDELFEAMGWSTLNLSWLWFLPMLLFPLFSLLFPQQDSDSQTRRAKFELGAVISIFLFVFISATATDFSLGYSIIILMIALLALATDALAKLKVMQGDKFVIASLIAIVMSISFFIVYPTFAILLSMFFDKGEFQPEQVLSIVQQPYVARVVGNSLAVSSTVGILSTFFGLAFALYTTRIAKRTAFIGKIFSILPIVTPPFVVGLGVTLMLGRSGYVTAFLVEYLGFSSNWLYGFTGIVIAHTLALTPMSFMILEGALKSIHPSIEEAAYTLRSNRYQAFWHIIFPLLKPALANSFLVVAIQSLADFSTPLVLGGSFDVIATQIYFYIAGSQLDYASASTLGTILLMFSLAIFVVQYLWIGKRSYVTVSGKSYRGEVQELPNLLKMLIITFLAIWIIFNVVLYGSIFYGSFTVNWGVDYTLTLKNYETLFGQGFSDGAWPSLIQTVIFAASAAPITALFGLLIAYITVRREFKGKKTLEFLTLLCFAVPGTVAGVSYIIAFNSSPIYLTGTAMIIVLSMVMRNMPVGMRAAIAGLGQLDKSLDEASLSLKGSSLKTIWYVVFPLLKPALLSALVTSFVRSMTTVSAIIFLVTADTRVATSYILNRVEDGEYGIAIAYGSILIVVMMSIILFFDWIVGDTRISRSKAKKMN
;
A
#
# COMPACT_ATOMS: atom_id res chain seq x y z
N MET A 1 -31.91 47.98 15.00
CA MET A 1 -32.51 46.86 14.25
C MET A 1 -32.17 45.54 14.94
N ARG A 2 -33.12 45.00 15.72
CA ARG A 2 -33.04 43.67 16.32
C ARG A 2 -33.15 42.65 15.18
N GLN A 3 -32.06 42.00 14.82
CA GLN A 3 -32.13 40.84 13.93
C GLN A 3 -32.88 39.72 14.64
N ASN A 4 -33.94 39.23 13.98
CA ASN A 4 -34.61 37.99 14.29
C ASN A 4 -33.58 36.88 14.49
N LYS A 5 -33.34 36.48 15.75
CA LYS A 5 -32.77 35.19 16.10
C LYS A 5 -33.81 34.11 15.75
N LEU A 6 -34.04 33.85 14.46
CA LEU A 6 -34.57 32.56 14.06
C LEU A 6 -33.55 31.53 14.53
N PHE A 7 -34.00 30.59 15.37
CA PHE A 7 -33.30 29.40 15.85
C PHE A 7 -32.04 29.06 15.04
N THR A 8 -30.89 29.62 15.43
CA THR A 8 -29.61 29.09 14.96
C THR A 8 -29.48 27.74 15.63
N CYS A 9 -29.86 26.68 14.92
CA CYS A 9 -29.79 25.31 15.38
C CYS A 9 -28.39 25.10 15.97
N ASN A 10 -28.31 24.83 17.27
CA ASN A 10 -27.02 24.61 17.94
C ASN A 10 -26.34 23.44 17.22
N PRO A 11 -25.18 23.62 16.55
CA PRO A 11 -24.55 22.54 15.78
C PRO A 11 -24.34 21.28 16.60
N ALA A 12 -24.08 21.45 17.91
CA ALA A 12 -23.95 20.34 18.84
C ALA A 12 -25.25 19.52 19.00
N LEU A 13 -26.41 20.16 18.93
CA LEU A 13 -27.71 19.48 18.99
C LEU A 13 -27.95 18.62 17.75
N LEU A 14 -27.52 19.06 16.57
CA LEU A 14 -27.59 18.25 15.35
C LEU A 14 -26.74 16.99 15.46
N TRP A 15 -25.48 17.11 15.91
CA TRP A 15 -24.59 15.96 16.05
C TRP A 15 -25.01 15.01 17.17
N MET A 16 -25.58 15.55 18.25
CA MET A 16 -26.22 14.76 19.30
C MET A 16 -27.39 13.94 18.74
N LEU A 17 -28.32 14.56 18.01
CA LEU A 17 -29.45 13.85 17.39
C LEU A 17 -28.96 12.80 16.40
N PHE A 18 -27.92 13.10 15.64
CA PHE A 18 -27.32 12.15 14.70
C PHE A 18 -26.74 10.92 15.41
N ALA A 19 -26.02 11.11 16.51
CA ALA A 19 -25.51 10.00 17.34
C ALA A 19 -26.65 9.14 17.90
N TRP A 20 -27.70 9.76 18.44
CA TRP A 20 -28.86 9.05 18.99
C TRP A 20 -29.69 8.33 17.93
N LEU A 21 -29.80 8.88 16.71
CA LEU A 21 -30.40 8.17 15.58
C LEU A 21 -29.60 6.91 15.25
N GLY A 22 -28.27 6.98 15.26
CA GLY A 22 -27.40 5.82 15.10
C GLY A 22 -27.61 4.77 16.18
N PHE A 23 -27.74 5.20 17.44
CA PHE A 23 -28.02 4.30 18.58
C PHE A 23 -29.35 3.57 18.45
N ILE A 24 -30.38 4.24 17.94
CA ILE A 24 -31.73 3.68 17.79
C ILE A 24 -31.80 2.74 16.59
N LEU A 25 -31.14 3.07 15.47
CA LEU A 25 -31.30 2.38 14.19
C LEU A 25 -30.26 1.28 13.92
N LEU A 26 -29.12 1.30 14.62
CA LEU A 26 -28.02 0.37 14.37
C LEU A 26 -27.61 -0.39 15.64
N PRO A 27 -27.13 -1.64 15.48
CA PRO A 27 -26.64 -2.43 16.60
C PRO A 27 -25.41 -1.77 17.23
N SER A 28 -25.37 -1.77 18.56
CA SER A 28 -24.26 -1.21 19.35
C SER A 28 -23.23 -2.26 19.74
N LYS A 29 -23.63 -3.53 19.77
CA LYS A 29 -22.72 -4.68 19.84
C LYS A 29 -22.36 -5.14 18.42
N ALA A 30 -21.13 -5.62 18.22
CA ALA A 30 -20.72 -6.21 16.95
C ALA A 30 -21.56 -7.46 16.63
N LEU A 31 -21.79 -7.67 15.33
CA LEU A 31 -22.48 -8.85 14.80
C LEU A 31 -21.44 -9.78 14.17
N ASP A 32 -21.57 -11.09 14.40
CA ASP A 32 -20.62 -12.08 13.91
C ASP A 32 -20.69 -12.26 12.38
N TYR A 33 -21.90 -12.19 11.81
CA TYR A 33 -22.16 -12.34 10.36
C TYR A 33 -22.45 -11.01 9.65
N GLY A 34 -22.34 -9.89 10.36
CA GLY A 34 -22.63 -8.56 9.80
C GLY A 34 -24.12 -8.28 9.56
N LEU A 35 -24.42 -7.08 9.07
CA LEU A 35 -25.78 -6.52 9.09
C LEU A 35 -26.77 -7.21 8.13
N LEU A 36 -26.29 -7.85 7.06
CA LEU A 36 -27.14 -8.45 6.03
C LEU A 36 -27.40 -9.94 6.24
N ASP A 37 -26.50 -10.64 6.93
CA ASP A 37 -26.57 -12.09 7.12
C ASP A 37 -26.96 -12.49 8.56
N SER A 38 -27.08 -11.51 9.48
CA SER A 38 -27.55 -11.75 10.85
C SER A 38 -29.07 -11.96 10.90
N THR A 39 -29.50 -12.84 11.80
CA THR A 39 -30.93 -13.09 12.07
C THR A 39 -31.60 -11.89 12.76
N SER A 40 -32.94 -11.85 12.73
CA SER A 40 -33.71 -10.80 13.40
C SER A 40 -33.46 -10.73 14.91
N ASP A 41 -33.24 -11.90 15.52
CA ASP A 41 -33.04 -12.02 16.96
C ASP A 41 -31.64 -11.55 17.36
N GLU A 42 -30.62 -11.95 16.61
CA GLU A 42 -29.24 -11.44 16.77
C GLU A 42 -29.18 -9.92 16.61
N LEU A 43 -29.88 -9.37 15.60
CA LEU A 43 -29.98 -7.93 15.39
C LEU A 43 -30.62 -7.24 16.60
N PHE A 44 -31.73 -7.78 17.12
CA PHE A 44 -32.42 -7.22 18.27
C PHE A 44 -31.56 -7.25 19.55
N GLU A 45 -30.90 -8.38 19.83
CA GLU A 45 -29.99 -8.51 20.97
C GLU A 45 -28.78 -7.56 20.85
N ALA A 46 -28.29 -7.32 19.64
CA ALA A 46 -27.18 -6.41 19.40
C ALA A 46 -27.56 -4.92 19.49
N MET A 47 -28.85 -4.58 19.50
CA MET A 47 -29.30 -3.18 19.68
C MET A 47 -28.91 -2.67 21.06
N GLY A 48 -28.29 -1.49 21.11
CA GLY A 48 -27.80 -0.92 22.38
C GLY A 48 -28.90 -0.64 23.41
N TRP A 49 -30.12 -0.40 22.93
CA TRP A 49 -31.30 -0.09 23.75
C TRP A 49 -32.14 -1.31 24.14
N SER A 50 -31.87 -2.51 23.60
CA SER A 50 -32.64 -3.73 23.94
C SER A 50 -32.46 -4.10 25.42
N THR A 51 -31.28 -3.82 25.96
CA THR A 51 -30.91 -4.05 27.36
C THR A 51 -30.15 -2.84 27.92
N LEU A 52 -30.20 -2.63 29.24
CA LEU A 52 -29.35 -1.65 29.91
C LEU A 52 -27.92 -2.19 29.98
N ASN A 53 -27.10 -1.81 28.99
CA ASN A 53 -25.72 -2.24 28.83
C ASN A 53 -24.75 -1.04 28.79
N LEU A 54 -23.46 -1.34 28.60
CA LEU A 54 -22.36 -0.35 28.55
C LEU A 54 -22.57 0.74 27.48
N SER A 55 -23.27 0.43 26.38
CA SER A 55 -23.46 1.39 25.30
C SER A 55 -24.27 2.62 25.71
N TRP A 56 -25.19 2.50 26.68
CA TRP A 56 -25.88 3.67 27.25
C TRP A 56 -24.92 4.70 27.84
N LEU A 57 -23.85 4.24 28.52
CA LEU A 57 -22.84 5.11 29.11
C LEU A 57 -22.00 5.85 28.06
N TRP A 58 -22.00 5.38 26.82
CA TRP A 58 -21.29 6.03 25.71
C TRP A 58 -22.12 7.15 25.06
N PHE A 59 -23.44 6.94 24.92
CA PHE A 59 -24.34 7.89 24.25
C PHE A 59 -24.94 8.93 25.21
N LEU A 60 -25.18 8.61 26.48
CA LEU A 60 -25.75 9.55 27.46
C LEU A 60 -24.95 10.86 27.60
N PRO A 61 -23.60 10.85 27.66
CA PRO A 61 -22.81 12.09 27.74
C PRO A 61 -23.03 13.05 26.55
N MET A 62 -23.50 12.57 25.40
CA MET A 62 -23.83 13.43 24.25
C MET A 62 -24.92 14.47 24.58
N LEU A 63 -25.82 14.15 25.52
CA LEU A 63 -26.90 15.05 25.94
C LEU A 63 -26.39 16.31 26.66
N LEU A 64 -25.14 16.29 27.15
CA LEU A 64 -24.54 17.41 27.88
C LEU A 64 -24.00 18.51 26.95
N PHE A 65 -23.68 18.18 25.70
CA PHE A 65 -23.04 19.14 24.77
C PHE A 65 -23.87 20.39 24.48
N PRO A 66 -25.19 20.31 24.24
CA PRO A 66 -26.03 21.50 24.11
C PRO A 66 -26.04 22.37 25.38
N LEU A 67 -25.95 21.75 26.56
CA LEU A 67 -26.01 22.42 27.88
C LEU A 67 -24.73 23.19 28.21
N PHE A 68 -23.59 22.88 27.59
CA PHE A 68 -22.36 23.66 27.79
C PHE A 68 -22.50 25.13 27.37
N SER A 69 -23.48 25.45 26.54
CA SER A 69 -23.82 26.83 26.20
C SER A 69 -24.39 27.65 27.36
N LEU A 70 -25.00 26.98 28.35
CA LEU A 70 -25.53 27.59 29.58
C LEU A 70 -24.41 27.81 30.60
N LEU A 71 -23.48 26.86 30.71
CA LEU A 71 -22.34 26.92 31.63
C LEU A 71 -21.30 27.98 31.25
N PHE A 72 -21.15 28.24 29.95
CA PHE A 72 -20.22 29.26 29.43
C PHE A 72 -20.95 30.25 28.52
N PRO A 73 -21.59 31.28 29.10
CA PRO A 73 -22.33 32.29 28.34
C PRO A 73 -21.43 33.04 27.36
N GLN A 74 -22.01 33.43 26.23
CA GLN A 74 -21.33 34.06 25.09
C GLN A 74 -21.04 35.57 25.32
N GLN A 75 -20.57 35.93 26.51
CA GLN A 75 -20.28 37.34 26.87
C GLN A 75 -18.91 37.80 26.35
N ASP A 76 -17.87 36.96 26.43
CA ASP A 76 -16.49 37.33 26.07
C ASP A 76 -15.79 36.28 25.21
N SER A 77 -14.78 36.72 24.45
CA SER A 77 -13.93 35.85 23.61
C SER A 77 -13.16 34.80 24.43
N ASP A 78 -12.81 35.10 25.69
CA ASP A 78 -12.17 34.15 26.60
C ASP A 78 -13.15 33.05 27.06
N SER A 79 -14.41 33.41 27.31
CA SER A 79 -15.48 32.44 27.62
C SER A 79 -15.68 31.44 26.46
N GLN A 80 -15.67 31.93 25.22
CA GLN A 80 -15.77 31.08 24.03
C GLN A 80 -14.57 30.12 23.89
N THR A 81 -13.37 30.59 24.23
CA THR A 81 -12.13 29.79 24.20
C THR A 81 -12.15 28.71 25.27
N ARG A 82 -12.55 29.05 26.51
CA ARG A 82 -12.71 28.10 27.62
C ARG A 82 -13.75 27.03 27.28
N ARG A 83 -14.90 27.45 26.74
CA ARG A 83 -15.94 26.52 26.28
C ARG A 83 -15.43 25.56 25.23
N ALA A 84 -14.70 26.05 24.23
CA ALA A 84 -14.16 25.20 23.17
C ALA A 84 -13.12 24.18 23.69
N LYS A 85 -12.27 24.58 24.66
CA LYS A 85 -11.35 23.65 25.34
C LYS A 85 -12.11 22.58 26.13
N PHE A 86 -13.19 22.98 26.82
CA PHE A 86 -14.03 22.06 27.58
C PHE A 86 -14.78 21.07 26.67
N GLU A 87 -15.39 21.56 25.59
CA GLU A 87 -16.03 20.73 24.55
C GLU A 87 -15.03 19.71 23.97
N LEU A 88 -13.82 20.16 23.62
CA LEU A 88 -12.77 19.28 23.10
C LEU A 88 -12.33 18.23 24.13
N GLY A 89 -12.14 18.64 25.38
CA GLY A 89 -11.81 17.73 26.49
C GLY A 89 -12.89 16.66 26.70
N ALA A 90 -14.16 17.06 26.69
CA ALA A 90 -15.29 16.13 26.80
C ALA A 90 -15.33 15.13 25.64
N VAL A 91 -15.12 15.58 24.39
CA VAL A 91 -15.04 14.69 23.22
C VAL A 91 -13.93 13.66 23.38
N ILE A 92 -12.73 14.09 23.75
CA ILE A 92 -11.57 13.20 23.94
C ILE A 92 -11.84 12.20 25.07
N SER A 93 -12.40 12.65 26.19
CA SER A 93 -12.75 11.78 27.32
C SER A 93 -13.78 10.73 26.93
N ILE A 94 -14.82 11.10 26.18
CA ILE A 94 -15.84 10.14 25.72
C ILE A 94 -15.23 9.14 24.72
N PHE A 95 -14.44 9.62 23.76
CA PHE A 95 -13.74 8.77 22.81
C PHE A 95 -12.85 7.72 23.51
N LEU A 96 -12.01 8.16 24.46
CA LEU A 96 -11.16 7.28 25.24
C LEU A 96 -11.97 6.34 26.14
N PHE A 97 -13.03 6.84 26.77
CA PHE A 97 -13.90 6.05 27.62
C PHE A 97 -14.58 4.92 26.84
N VAL A 98 -15.10 5.19 25.63
CA VAL A 98 -15.69 4.16 24.76
C VAL A 98 -14.68 3.03 24.53
N PHE A 99 -13.47 3.36 24.12
CA PHE A 99 -12.47 2.35 23.76
C PHE A 99 -11.96 1.59 24.99
N ILE A 100 -11.58 2.30 26.06
CA ILE A 100 -11.06 1.69 27.30
C ILE A 100 -12.12 0.81 27.97
N SER A 101 -13.36 1.30 28.08
CA SER A 101 -14.43 0.51 28.70
C SER A 101 -14.79 -0.71 27.85
N ALA A 102 -14.84 -0.57 26.52
CA ALA A 102 -15.08 -1.69 25.61
C ALA A 102 -13.99 -2.76 25.71
N THR A 103 -12.71 -2.36 25.78
CA THR A 103 -11.60 -3.30 25.99
C THR A 103 -11.64 -3.94 27.38
N ALA A 104 -11.99 -3.19 28.42
CA ALA A 104 -11.98 -3.70 29.79
C ALA A 104 -13.13 -4.69 30.10
N THR A 105 -14.23 -4.61 29.35
CA THR A 105 -15.41 -5.48 29.55
C THR A 105 -15.62 -6.47 28.41
N ASP A 106 -14.64 -6.64 27.52
CA ASP A 106 -14.75 -7.46 26.30
C ASP A 106 -16.03 -7.18 25.49
N PHE A 107 -16.39 -5.88 25.39
CA PHE A 107 -17.54 -5.45 24.61
C PHE A 107 -17.09 -5.10 23.19
N SER A 108 -17.55 -5.86 22.21
CA SER A 108 -17.26 -5.60 20.79
C SER A 108 -18.15 -4.47 20.24
N LEU A 109 -17.52 -3.43 19.72
CA LEU A 109 -18.17 -2.22 19.19
C LEU A 109 -18.91 -2.52 17.87
N GLY A 110 -20.21 -2.21 17.86
CA GLY A 110 -21.09 -2.35 16.69
C GLY A 110 -21.14 -1.13 15.79
N TYR A 111 -22.05 -1.17 14.81
CA TYR A 111 -22.18 -0.14 13.77
C TYR A 111 -22.67 1.22 14.28
N SER A 112 -23.46 1.26 15.37
CA SER A 112 -23.91 2.53 15.97
C SER A 112 -22.74 3.39 16.46
N ILE A 113 -21.63 2.75 16.85
CA ILE A 113 -20.42 3.41 17.33
C ILE A 113 -19.73 4.16 16.20
N ILE A 114 -19.82 3.71 14.95
CA ILE A 114 -19.31 4.45 13.80
C ILE A 114 -20.00 5.82 13.72
N ILE A 115 -21.31 5.86 13.92
CA ILE A 115 -22.10 7.11 13.92
C ILE A 115 -21.71 8.00 15.11
N LEU A 116 -21.51 7.41 16.30
CA LEU A 116 -21.01 8.12 17.47
C LEU A 116 -19.63 8.74 17.18
N MET A 117 -18.70 8.01 16.57
CA MET A 117 -17.37 8.50 16.22
C MET A 117 -17.42 9.64 15.20
N ILE A 118 -18.34 9.59 14.23
CA ILE A 118 -18.57 10.69 13.27
C ILE A 118 -19.10 11.93 14.01
N ALA A 119 -20.04 11.77 14.93
CA ALA A 119 -20.57 12.87 15.73
C ALA A 119 -19.49 13.49 16.63
N LEU A 120 -18.68 12.66 17.31
CA LEU A 120 -17.53 13.11 18.11
C LEU A 120 -16.49 13.86 17.26
N LEU A 121 -16.16 13.35 16.06
CA LEU A 121 -15.27 14.02 15.12
C LEU A 121 -15.80 15.40 14.74
N ALA A 122 -17.09 15.51 14.45
CA ALA A 122 -17.70 16.78 14.09
C ALA A 122 -17.73 17.78 15.26
N LEU A 123 -18.03 17.32 16.48
CA LEU A 123 -17.95 18.12 17.70
C LEU A 123 -16.51 18.60 17.99
N ALA A 124 -15.51 17.72 17.84
CA ALA A 124 -14.10 18.09 17.96
C ALA A 124 -13.69 19.13 16.91
N THR A 125 -14.18 18.96 15.67
CA THR A 125 -13.93 19.92 14.58
C THR A 125 -14.50 21.29 14.90
N ASP A 126 -15.73 21.37 15.40
CA ASP A 126 -16.36 22.62 15.79
C ASP A 126 -15.62 23.28 16.97
N ALA A 127 -15.18 22.50 17.96
CA ALA A 127 -14.38 23.00 19.07
C ALA A 127 -13.03 23.57 18.61
N LEU A 128 -12.29 22.83 17.78
CA LEU A 128 -10.99 23.28 17.24
C LEU A 128 -11.12 24.48 16.31
N ALA A 129 -12.21 24.57 15.53
CA ALA A 129 -12.49 25.73 14.70
C ALA A 129 -12.74 26.99 15.54
N LYS A 130 -13.47 26.88 16.67
CA LYS A 130 -13.65 27.98 17.63
C LYS A 130 -12.33 28.43 18.26
N LEU A 131 -11.37 27.51 18.43
CA LEU A 131 -10.00 27.81 18.88
C LEU A 131 -9.10 28.42 17.80
N LYS A 132 -9.63 28.70 16.59
CA LYS A 132 -8.89 29.26 15.44
C LYS A 132 -7.72 28.39 14.97
N VAL A 133 -7.73 27.09 15.29
CA VAL A 133 -6.78 26.13 14.71
C VAL A 133 -6.98 26.11 13.20
N MET A 134 -5.90 26.10 12.41
CA MET A 134 -5.98 26.12 10.93
C MET A 134 -6.85 27.26 10.37
N GLN A 135 -6.79 28.45 10.99
CA GLN A 135 -7.62 29.61 10.62
C GLN A 135 -9.14 29.36 10.75
N GLY A 136 -9.56 28.32 11.48
CA GLY A 136 -10.97 27.95 11.68
C GLY A 136 -11.58 27.15 10.52
N ASP A 137 -10.77 26.63 9.59
CA ASP A 137 -11.29 25.85 8.46
C ASP A 137 -11.75 24.45 8.90
N LYS A 138 -13.07 24.32 9.06
CA LYS A 138 -13.71 23.07 9.53
C LYS A 138 -13.39 21.87 8.64
N PHE A 139 -13.31 22.05 7.32
CA PHE A 139 -13.06 20.93 6.41
C PHE A 139 -11.63 20.40 6.57
N VAL A 140 -10.66 21.31 6.63
CA VAL A 140 -9.24 20.94 6.83
C VAL A 140 -9.04 20.26 8.19
N ILE A 141 -9.66 20.80 9.24
CA ILE A 141 -9.61 20.22 10.59
C ILE A 141 -10.24 18.82 10.61
N ALA A 142 -11.47 18.66 10.10
CA ALA A 142 -12.15 17.38 10.06
C ALA A 142 -11.35 16.33 9.27
N SER A 143 -10.80 16.73 8.12
CA SER A 143 -9.96 15.85 7.30
C SER A 143 -8.69 15.43 8.04
N LEU A 144 -8.02 16.35 8.73
CA LEU A 144 -6.83 16.05 9.52
C LEU A 144 -7.14 15.07 10.67
N ILE A 145 -8.23 15.29 11.41
CA ILE A 145 -8.66 14.40 12.50
C ILE A 145 -8.99 13.02 11.93
N ALA A 146 -9.75 12.93 10.84
CA ALA A 146 -10.09 11.68 10.18
C ALA A 146 -8.84 10.90 9.76
N ILE A 147 -7.88 11.57 9.10
CA ILE A 147 -6.62 10.95 8.67
C ILE A 147 -5.82 10.44 9.86
N VAL A 148 -5.65 11.27 10.90
CA VAL A 148 -4.88 10.89 12.08
C VAL A 148 -5.53 9.70 12.77
N MET A 149 -6.85 9.70 12.94
CA MET A 149 -7.58 8.56 13.50
C MET A 149 -7.45 7.30 12.63
N SER A 150 -7.64 7.39 11.31
CA SER A 150 -7.49 6.22 10.42
C SER A 150 -6.08 5.61 10.50
N ILE A 151 -5.03 6.43 10.44
CA ILE A 151 -3.65 5.93 10.58
C ILE A 151 -3.44 5.35 11.98
N SER A 152 -3.96 6.00 13.02
CA SER A 152 -3.79 5.52 14.39
C SER A 152 -4.47 4.16 14.60
N PHE A 153 -5.70 4.00 14.10
CA PHE A 153 -6.48 2.77 14.24
C PHE A 153 -6.01 1.63 13.35
N PHE A 154 -5.64 1.90 12.09
CA PHE A 154 -5.36 0.82 11.13
C PHE A 154 -3.86 0.59 10.89
N ILE A 155 -2.99 1.42 11.43
CA ILE A 155 -1.53 1.23 11.30
C ILE A 155 -0.88 1.20 12.67
N VAL A 156 -1.05 2.25 13.47
CA VAL A 156 -0.35 2.35 14.76
C VAL A 156 -0.86 1.29 15.75
N TYR A 157 -2.18 1.14 15.88
CA TYR A 157 -2.78 0.17 16.80
C TYR A 157 -2.41 -1.28 16.47
N PRO A 158 -2.54 -1.78 15.22
CA PRO A 158 -2.05 -3.11 14.86
C PRO A 158 -0.55 -3.28 15.11
N THR A 159 0.25 -2.29 14.69
CA THR A 159 1.70 -2.32 14.92
C THR A 159 2.03 -2.41 16.40
N PHE A 160 1.27 -1.73 17.26
CA PHE A 160 1.44 -1.83 18.70
C PHE A 160 0.94 -3.17 19.26
N ALA A 161 -0.16 -3.70 18.71
CA ALA A 161 -0.71 -5.00 19.11
C ALA A 161 0.30 -6.14 18.87
N ILE A 162 0.98 -6.17 17.73
CA ILE A 162 2.02 -7.18 17.46
C ILE A 162 3.27 -7.01 18.34
N LEU A 163 3.61 -5.78 18.73
CA LEU A 163 4.71 -5.51 19.67
C LEU A 163 4.37 -5.97 21.09
N LEU A 164 3.09 -5.89 21.49
CA LEU A 164 2.65 -6.38 22.79
C LEU A 164 2.51 -7.89 22.80
N SER A 165 1.90 -8.49 21.78
CA SER A 165 1.60 -9.92 21.73
C SER A 165 2.83 -10.81 21.83
N MET A 166 4.03 -10.34 21.44
CA MET A 166 5.26 -11.12 21.66
C MET A 166 5.59 -11.36 23.14
N PHE A 167 5.04 -10.58 24.06
CA PHE A 167 5.24 -10.74 25.51
C PHE A 167 4.11 -11.50 26.22
N PHE A 168 3.06 -11.89 25.50
CA PHE A 168 1.93 -12.61 26.07
C PHE A 168 1.83 -14.00 25.45
N ASP A 169 1.58 -15.00 26.28
CA ASP A 169 1.11 -16.32 25.84
C ASP A 169 -0.19 -16.65 26.57
N LYS A 170 -1.24 -16.96 25.82
CA LYS A 170 -2.59 -17.26 26.34
C LYS A 170 -3.12 -16.28 27.41
N GLY A 171 -2.72 -15.00 27.31
CA GLY A 171 -3.12 -13.94 28.25
C GLY A 171 -2.20 -13.75 29.46
N GLU A 172 -1.17 -14.59 29.64
CA GLU A 172 -0.15 -14.41 30.66
C GLU A 172 1.04 -13.61 30.13
N PHE A 173 1.52 -12.63 30.91
CA PHE A 173 2.71 -11.86 30.58
C PHE A 173 3.98 -12.69 30.85
N GLN A 174 4.64 -13.14 29.79
CA GLN A 174 5.81 -14.00 29.83
C GLN A 174 6.96 -13.41 29.00
N PRO A 175 7.67 -12.38 29.48
CA PRO A 175 8.68 -11.67 28.70
C PRO A 175 9.91 -12.52 28.35
N GLU A 176 10.19 -13.58 29.14
CA GLU A 176 11.32 -14.48 28.88
C GLU A 176 11.18 -15.26 27.57
N GLN A 177 9.97 -15.45 27.06
CA GLN A 177 9.73 -16.17 25.80
C GLN A 177 10.38 -15.46 24.61
N VAL A 178 10.39 -14.13 24.59
CA VAL A 178 11.00 -13.36 23.51
C VAL A 178 12.50 -13.66 23.46
N LEU A 179 13.14 -13.70 24.62
CA LEU A 179 14.56 -14.00 24.72
C LEU A 179 14.84 -15.45 24.31
N SER A 180 14.01 -16.40 24.75
CA SER A 180 14.17 -17.82 24.40
C SER A 180 14.02 -18.06 22.89
N ILE A 181 13.09 -17.37 22.22
CA ILE A 181 12.89 -17.42 20.77
C ILE A 181 14.07 -16.78 20.04
N VAL A 182 14.47 -15.56 20.42
CA VAL A 182 15.56 -14.83 19.75
C VAL A 182 16.91 -15.55 19.85
N GLN A 183 17.16 -16.25 20.96
CA GLN A 183 18.40 -17.01 21.16
C GLN A 183 18.48 -18.30 20.34
N GLN A 184 17.38 -18.74 19.71
CA GLN A 184 17.41 -19.94 18.89
C GLN A 184 18.36 -19.74 17.69
N PRO A 185 19.32 -20.67 17.46
CA PRO A 185 20.22 -20.59 16.30
C PRO A 185 19.47 -20.54 14.96
N TYR A 186 18.29 -21.15 14.92
CA TYR A 186 17.39 -21.12 13.78
C TYR A 186 16.95 -19.70 13.42
N VAL A 187 16.55 -18.88 14.39
CA VAL A 187 16.12 -17.49 14.18
C VAL A 187 17.25 -16.64 13.59
N ALA A 188 18.47 -16.78 14.11
CA ALA A 188 19.64 -16.09 13.56
C ALA A 188 19.90 -16.45 12.08
N ARG A 189 19.76 -17.74 11.72
CA ARG A 189 19.87 -18.20 10.33
C ARG A 189 18.79 -17.60 9.43
N VAL A 190 17.54 -17.60 9.87
CA VAL A 190 16.39 -17.05 9.12
C VAL A 190 16.54 -15.53 8.90
N VAL A 191 17.02 -14.81 9.91
CA VAL A 191 17.35 -13.37 9.80
C VAL A 191 18.48 -13.15 8.79
N GLY A 192 19.57 -13.90 8.92
CA GLY A 192 20.71 -13.82 7.99
C GLY A 192 20.31 -14.10 6.54
N ASN A 193 19.52 -15.16 6.32
CA ASN A 193 18.97 -15.53 5.02
C ASN A 193 18.13 -14.39 4.40
N SER A 194 17.24 -13.79 5.20
CA SER A 194 16.35 -12.72 4.74
C SER A 194 17.12 -11.46 4.34
N LEU A 195 18.12 -11.09 5.13
CA LEU A 195 19.00 -9.95 4.83
C LEU A 195 19.89 -10.22 3.60
N ALA A 196 20.39 -11.45 3.45
CA ALA A 196 21.20 -11.84 2.29
C ALA A 196 20.39 -11.75 0.99
N VAL A 197 19.16 -12.28 0.98
CA VAL A 197 18.23 -12.17 -0.17
C VAL A 197 17.92 -10.72 -0.47
N SER A 198 17.46 -9.96 0.54
CA SER A 198 17.10 -8.55 0.42
C SER A 198 18.22 -7.70 -0.17
N SER A 199 19.45 -7.87 0.34
CA SER A 199 20.62 -7.12 -0.13
C SER A 199 21.02 -7.50 -1.55
N THR A 200 21.01 -8.79 -1.88
CA THR A 200 21.40 -9.27 -3.22
C THR A 200 20.40 -8.83 -4.27
N VAL A 201 19.10 -8.96 -3.99
CA VAL A 201 18.02 -8.47 -4.86
C VAL A 201 18.11 -6.96 -5.02
N GLY A 202 18.33 -6.21 -3.94
CA GLY A 202 18.54 -4.77 -3.99
C GLY A 202 19.65 -4.39 -4.99
N ILE A 203 20.81 -5.04 -4.90
CA ILE A 203 21.95 -4.78 -5.79
C ILE A 203 21.59 -5.10 -7.25
N LEU A 204 21.04 -6.30 -7.50
CA LEU A 204 20.75 -6.76 -8.85
C LEU A 204 19.64 -5.93 -9.51
N SER A 205 18.55 -5.66 -8.81
CA SER A 205 17.47 -4.81 -9.33
C SER A 205 17.91 -3.37 -9.51
N THR A 206 18.78 -2.81 -8.67
CA THR A 206 19.39 -1.49 -8.92
C THR A 206 20.25 -1.50 -10.17
N PHE A 207 21.05 -2.55 -10.38
CA PHE A 207 21.87 -2.71 -11.58
C PHE A 207 21.03 -2.81 -12.86
N PHE A 208 20.08 -3.74 -12.92
CA PHE A 208 19.21 -3.90 -14.09
C PHE A 208 18.32 -2.67 -14.31
N GLY A 209 17.79 -2.08 -13.23
CA GLY A 209 17.00 -0.86 -13.31
C GLY A 209 17.80 0.33 -13.86
N LEU A 210 19.09 0.45 -13.49
CA LEU A 210 20.00 1.45 -14.07
C LEU A 210 20.23 1.18 -15.56
N ALA A 211 20.43 -0.08 -15.95
CA ALA A 211 20.61 -0.45 -17.36
C ALA A 211 19.37 -0.07 -18.19
N PHE A 212 18.16 -0.38 -17.70
CA PHE A 212 16.91 0.05 -18.34
C PHE A 212 16.79 1.58 -18.40
N ALA A 213 17.07 2.28 -17.31
CA ALA A 213 16.97 3.74 -17.26
C ALA A 213 17.93 4.42 -18.25
N LEU A 214 19.18 3.95 -18.32
CA LEU A 214 20.17 4.44 -19.29
C LEU A 214 19.75 4.14 -20.72
N TYR A 215 19.17 2.96 -20.97
CA TYR A 215 18.68 2.60 -22.30
C TYR A 215 17.53 3.49 -22.76
N THR A 216 16.48 3.67 -21.94
CA THR A 216 15.30 4.44 -22.33
C THR A 216 15.55 5.94 -22.45
N THR A 217 16.55 6.47 -21.73
CA THR A 217 16.83 7.92 -21.71
C THR A 217 17.98 8.34 -22.62
N ARG A 218 18.98 7.47 -22.87
CA ARG A 218 20.23 7.86 -23.57
C ARG A 218 20.55 7.04 -24.81
N ILE A 219 19.92 5.89 -25.01
CA ILE A 219 20.23 4.98 -26.14
C ILE A 219 19.05 4.89 -27.11
N ALA A 220 17.87 4.55 -26.61
CA ALA A 220 16.74 4.18 -27.43
C ALA A 220 16.00 5.41 -27.98
N LYS A 221 16.08 5.64 -29.30
CA LYS A 221 15.28 6.66 -30.00
C LYS A 221 13.93 6.10 -30.48
N ARG A 222 13.93 4.95 -31.15
CA ARG A 222 12.72 4.30 -31.70
C ARG A 222 12.24 3.07 -30.91
N THR A 223 13.16 2.34 -30.29
CA THR A 223 12.89 1.08 -29.55
C THR A 223 12.58 1.31 -28.06
N ALA A 224 12.47 2.56 -27.61
CA ALA A 224 12.23 2.89 -26.21
C ALA A 224 10.91 2.31 -25.69
N PHE A 225 9.91 2.18 -26.56
CA PHE A 225 8.63 1.57 -26.23
C PHE A 225 8.74 0.09 -25.85
N ILE A 226 9.56 -0.68 -26.58
CA ILE A 226 9.81 -2.11 -26.30
C ILE A 226 10.48 -2.25 -24.93
N GLY A 227 11.57 -1.50 -24.71
CA GLY A 227 12.25 -1.50 -23.41
C GLY A 227 11.32 -1.13 -22.26
N LYS A 228 10.42 -0.16 -22.49
CA LYS A 228 9.44 0.29 -21.49
C LYS A 228 8.39 -0.79 -21.19
N ILE A 229 7.81 -1.45 -22.19
CA ILE A 229 6.82 -2.53 -21.96
C ILE A 229 7.43 -3.64 -21.12
N PHE A 230 8.56 -4.20 -21.55
CA PHE A 230 9.17 -5.34 -20.85
C PHE A 230 9.73 -4.95 -19.48
N SER A 231 10.07 -3.68 -19.26
CA SER A 231 10.44 -3.18 -17.93
C SER A 231 9.26 -2.97 -16.99
N ILE A 232 8.03 -2.81 -17.48
CA ILE A 232 6.84 -2.54 -16.66
C ILE A 232 5.98 -3.80 -16.49
N LEU A 233 6.09 -4.75 -17.44
CA LEU A 233 5.35 -6.01 -17.43
C LEU A 233 5.40 -6.75 -16.08
N PRO A 234 6.56 -6.90 -15.40
CA PRO A 234 6.61 -7.56 -14.09
C PRO A 234 5.91 -6.82 -12.96
N ILE A 235 5.60 -5.53 -13.12
CA ILE A 235 4.81 -4.75 -12.13
C ILE A 235 3.33 -5.16 -12.16
N VAL A 236 2.86 -5.69 -13.29
CA VAL A 236 1.46 -6.10 -13.52
C VAL A 236 1.22 -7.51 -12.97
N THR A 237 2.25 -8.35 -12.95
CA THR A 237 2.19 -9.72 -12.50
C THR A 237 2.54 -9.81 -11.01
N PRO A 238 1.78 -10.55 -10.17
CA PRO A 238 2.19 -10.80 -8.80
C PRO A 238 3.60 -11.43 -8.75
N PRO A 239 4.48 -11.04 -7.79
CA PRO A 239 5.86 -11.52 -7.74
C PRO A 239 5.99 -13.04 -7.71
N PHE A 240 5.15 -13.74 -6.95
CA PHE A 240 5.20 -15.20 -6.90
C PHE A 240 4.76 -15.88 -8.20
N VAL A 241 3.92 -15.24 -9.03
CA VAL A 241 3.56 -15.75 -10.37
C VAL A 241 4.76 -15.66 -11.31
N VAL A 242 5.59 -14.61 -11.18
CA VAL A 242 6.91 -14.58 -11.82
C VAL A 242 7.78 -15.73 -11.29
N GLY A 243 7.72 -15.99 -9.98
CA GLY A 243 8.34 -17.16 -9.36
C GLY A 243 7.89 -18.50 -9.97
N LEU A 244 6.59 -18.70 -10.20
CA LEU A 244 6.06 -19.87 -10.91
C LEU A 244 6.62 -19.98 -12.33
N GLY A 245 6.67 -18.88 -13.07
CA GLY A 245 7.31 -18.85 -14.40
C GLY A 245 8.79 -19.27 -14.34
N VAL A 246 9.53 -18.79 -13.34
CA VAL A 246 10.92 -19.20 -13.09
C VAL A 246 10.99 -20.69 -12.77
N THR A 247 10.07 -21.24 -11.97
CA THR A 247 9.98 -22.69 -11.68
C THR A 247 9.75 -23.50 -12.95
N LEU A 248 8.92 -23.03 -13.88
CA LEU A 248 8.68 -23.75 -15.14
C LEU A 248 9.92 -23.82 -16.04
N MET A 249 10.74 -22.77 -16.02
CA MET A 249 11.96 -22.73 -16.84
C MET A 249 13.13 -23.45 -16.16
N LEU A 250 13.38 -23.11 -14.90
CA LEU A 250 14.60 -23.40 -14.16
C LEU A 250 14.38 -24.38 -12.99
N GLY A 251 13.14 -24.80 -12.72
CA GLY A 251 12.83 -25.77 -11.65
C GLY A 251 13.38 -27.17 -11.96
N ARG A 252 13.10 -28.13 -11.06
CA ARG A 252 13.58 -29.52 -11.19
C ARG A 252 13.19 -30.16 -12.52
N SER A 253 11.95 -29.91 -12.96
CA SER A 253 11.40 -30.39 -14.24
C SER A 253 11.38 -29.30 -15.32
N GLY A 254 12.15 -28.23 -15.13
CA GLY A 254 12.22 -27.13 -16.08
C GLY A 254 13.08 -27.47 -17.28
N TYR A 255 12.67 -27.04 -18.47
CA TYR A 255 13.36 -27.38 -19.72
C TYR A 255 14.78 -26.79 -19.81
N VAL A 256 15.03 -25.62 -19.18
CA VAL A 256 16.38 -25.07 -19.11
C VAL A 256 17.23 -25.90 -18.16
N THR A 257 16.68 -26.31 -17.01
CA THR A 257 17.40 -27.18 -16.07
C THR A 257 17.70 -28.54 -16.68
N ALA A 258 16.76 -29.14 -17.41
CA ALA A 258 16.99 -30.38 -18.15
C ALA A 258 18.18 -30.23 -19.10
N PHE A 259 18.24 -29.13 -19.86
CA PHE A 259 19.38 -28.81 -20.72
C PHE A 259 20.70 -28.63 -19.92
N LEU A 260 20.68 -27.88 -18.81
CA LEU A 260 21.88 -27.68 -17.99
C LEU A 260 22.38 -29.01 -17.36
N VAL A 261 21.47 -29.89 -16.97
CA VAL A 261 21.80 -31.20 -16.40
C VAL A 261 22.41 -32.11 -17.49
N GLU A 262 21.75 -32.20 -18.65
CA GLU A 262 22.14 -33.09 -19.76
C GLU A 262 23.49 -32.69 -20.37
N TYR A 263 23.70 -31.38 -20.61
CA TYR A 263 24.87 -30.90 -21.36
C TYR A 263 26.00 -30.34 -20.48
N LEU A 264 25.70 -29.86 -19.26
CA LEU A 264 26.69 -29.20 -18.39
C LEU A 264 26.86 -29.89 -17.03
N GLY A 265 26.14 -30.99 -16.76
CA GLY A 265 26.28 -31.76 -15.52
C GLY A 265 25.80 -31.03 -14.25
N PHE A 266 24.90 -30.05 -14.39
CA PHE A 266 24.32 -29.33 -13.25
C PHE A 266 23.45 -30.25 -12.38
N SER A 267 23.24 -29.89 -11.11
CA SER A 267 22.26 -30.56 -10.25
C SER A 267 20.84 -30.13 -10.63
N SER A 268 19.87 -31.04 -10.63
CA SER A 268 18.47 -30.70 -10.94
C SER A 268 17.79 -29.76 -9.93
N ASN A 269 18.31 -29.66 -8.70
CA ASN A 269 17.72 -28.85 -7.62
C ASN A 269 18.38 -27.47 -7.42
N TRP A 270 19.12 -26.96 -8.40
CA TRP A 270 19.92 -25.73 -8.25
C TRP A 270 19.11 -24.43 -8.08
N LEU A 271 17.85 -24.42 -8.52
CA LEU A 271 16.99 -23.24 -8.44
C LEU A 271 16.50 -22.97 -7.02
N TYR A 272 16.03 -23.99 -6.30
CA TYR A 272 15.33 -23.78 -5.04
C TYR A 272 16.29 -23.28 -3.95
N GLY A 273 15.77 -22.40 -3.10
CA GLY A 273 16.53 -21.71 -2.07
C GLY A 273 16.87 -20.28 -2.46
N PHE A 274 18.03 -19.82 -2.00
CA PHE A 274 18.51 -18.46 -2.21
C PHE A 274 18.47 -18.04 -3.69
N THR A 275 18.95 -18.90 -4.60
CA THR A 275 19.07 -18.63 -6.03
C THR A 275 17.72 -18.29 -6.67
N GLY A 276 16.71 -19.13 -6.47
CA GLY A 276 15.39 -18.99 -7.07
C GLY A 276 14.68 -17.76 -6.55
N ILE A 277 14.75 -17.52 -5.23
CA ILE A 277 14.19 -16.31 -4.63
C ILE A 277 14.84 -15.06 -5.23
N VAL A 278 16.17 -15.04 -5.33
CA VAL A 278 16.91 -13.89 -5.89
C VAL A 278 16.55 -13.67 -7.35
N ILE A 279 16.49 -14.71 -8.19
CA ILE A 279 16.12 -14.58 -9.61
C ILE A 279 14.70 -14.02 -9.74
N ALA A 280 13.72 -14.64 -9.08
CA ALA A 280 12.33 -14.24 -9.18
C ALA A 280 12.08 -12.82 -8.64
N HIS A 281 12.62 -12.48 -7.47
CA HIS A 281 12.53 -11.12 -6.93
C HIS A 281 13.25 -10.10 -7.81
N THR A 282 14.42 -10.42 -8.35
CA THR A 282 15.16 -9.50 -9.23
C THR A 282 14.29 -9.14 -10.44
N LEU A 283 13.64 -10.14 -11.06
CA LEU A 283 12.74 -9.92 -12.19
C LEU A 283 11.51 -9.08 -11.80
N ALA A 284 10.87 -9.43 -10.68
CA ALA A 284 9.64 -8.77 -10.23
C ALA A 284 9.87 -7.33 -9.74
N LEU A 285 11.02 -7.02 -9.12
CA LEU A 285 11.27 -5.74 -8.45
C LEU A 285 12.16 -4.75 -9.24
N THR A 286 12.82 -5.22 -10.31
CA THR A 286 13.55 -4.33 -11.25
C THR A 286 12.72 -3.17 -11.82
N PRO A 287 11.43 -3.33 -12.19
CA PRO A 287 10.59 -2.23 -12.66
C PRO A 287 10.56 -1.02 -11.72
N MET A 288 10.52 -1.29 -10.41
CA MET A 288 10.46 -0.24 -9.39
C MET A 288 11.77 0.56 -9.35
N SER A 289 12.90 -0.15 -9.42
CA SER A 289 14.23 0.46 -9.53
C SER A 289 14.38 1.29 -10.81
N PHE A 290 13.95 0.74 -11.95
CA PHE A 290 13.94 1.43 -13.24
C PHE A 290 13.19 2.76 -13.15
N MET A 291 11.97 2.79 -12.60
CA MET A 291 11.18 4.03 -12.50
C MET A 291 11.86 5.11 -11.65
N ILE A 292 12.49 4.73 -10.54
CA ILE A 292 13.23 5.65 -9.66
C ILE A 292 14.44 6.25 -10.42
N LEU A 293 15.23 5.40 -11.06
CA LEU A 293 16.47 5.79 -11.73
C LEU A 293 16.21 6.54 -13.03
N GLU A 294 15.16 6.19 -13.78
CA GLU A 294 14.74 6.91 -14.98
C GLU A 294 14.33 8.35 -14.64
N GLY A 295 13.57 8.54 -13.55
CA GLY A 295 13.20 9.87 -13.06
C GLY A 295 14.41 10.71 -12.67
N ALA A 296 15.35 10.13 -11.92
CA ALA A 296 16.58 10.81 -11.53
C ALA A 296 17.45 11.19 -12.73
N LEU A 297 17.57 10.30 -13.72
CA LEU A 297 18.37 10.55 -14.91
C LEU A 297 17.75 11.64 -15.80
N LYS A 298 16.42 11.67 -15.92
CA LYS A 298 15.69 12.74 -16.63
C LYS A 298 15.77 14.10 -15.92
N SER A 299 16.05 14.13 -14.62
CA SER A 299 16.24 15.40 -13.89
C SER A 299 17.63 16.01 -14.07
N ILE A 300 18.62 15.24 -14.54
CA ILE A 300 19.95 15.77 -14.82
C ILE A 300 19.91 16.58 -16.11
N HIS A 301 20.23 17.85 -16.00
CA HIS A 301 20.12 18.79 -17.10
C HIS A 301 21.26 18.60 -18.12
N PRO A 302 20.98 18.49 -19.43
CA PRO A 302 22.02 18.22 -20.44
C PRO A 302 23.16 19.26 -20.46
N SER A 303 22.88 20.51 -20.05
CA SER A 303 23.91 21.57 -20.00
C SER A 303 25.11 21.25 -19.12
N ILE A 304 24.94 20.42 -18.09
CA ILE A 304 26.06 20.03 -17.20
C ILE A 304 27.04 19.14 -17.97
N GLU A 305 26.52 18.27 -18.85
CA GLU A 305 27.35 17.45 -19.73
C GLU A 305 28.01 18.29 -20.81
N GLU A 306 27.26 19.21 -21.45
CA GLU A 306 27.80 20.12 -22.47
C GLU A 306 28.90 21.04 -21.92
N ALA A 307 28.77 21.51 -20.67
CA ALA A 307 29.82 22.24 -19.97
C ALA A 307 31.08 21.38 -19.77
N ALA A 308 30.92 20.10 -19.43
CA ALA A 308 32.03 19.17 -19.30
C ALA A 308 32.75 18.96 -20.63
N TYR A 309 32.01 18.79 -21.73
CA TYR A 309 32.58 18.67 -23.07
C TYR A 309 33.32 19.94 -23.51
N THR A 310 32.83 21.12 -23.12
CA THR A 310 33.53 22.41 -23.34
C THR A 310 34.87 22.46 -22.59
N LEU A 311 34.93 21.83 -21.41
CA LEU A 311 36.17 21.61 -20.64
C LEU A 311 37.01 20.43 -21.14
N ARG A 312 36.76 19.94 -22.37
CA ARG A 312 37.44 18.81 -23.02
C ARG A 312 37.30 17.46 -22.31
N SER A 313 36.26 17.29 -21.48
CA SER A 313 35.91 15.98 -20.93
C SER A 313 35.48 15.03 -22.05
N ASN A 314 35.97 13.80 -22.06
CA ASN A 314 35.45 12.75 -22.94
C ASN A 314 34.17 12.10 -22.36
N ARG A 315 33.48 11.25 -23.14
CA ARG A 315 32.21 10.61 -22.75
C ARG A 315 32.32 9.76 -21.47
N TYR A 316 33.46 9.08 -21.26
CA TYR A 316 33.69 8.27 -20.06
C TYR A 316 33.89 9.15 -18.83
N GLN A 317 34.67 10.23 -18.98
CA GLN A 317 34.89 11.20 -17.93
C GLN A 317 33.57 11.89 -17.52
N ALA A 318 32.77 12.33 -18.50
CA ALA A 318 31.47 12.94 -18.24
C ALA A 318 30.53 11.97 -17.51
N PHE A 319 30.48 10.70 -17.93
CA PHE A 319 29.65 9.71 -17.25
C PHE A 319 30.10 9.46 -15.80
N TRP A 320 31.38 9.15 -15.57
CA TRP A 320 31.86 8.73 -14.23
C TRP A 320 32.10 9.86 -13.24
N HIS A 321 32.40 11.06 -13.71
CA HIS A 321 32.69 12.21 -12.83
C HIS A 321 31.50 13.14 -12.64
N ILE A 322 30.49 13.08 -13.52
CA ILE A 322 29.33 13.98 -13.46
C ILE A 322 28.05 13.17 -13.29
N ILE A 323 27.70 12.32 -14.27
CA ILE A 323 26.40 11.61 -14.25
C ILE A 323 26.32 10.60 -13.10
N PHE A 324 27.31 9.72 -12.96
CA PHE A 324 27.29 8.66 -11.96
C PHE A 324 27.29 9.21 -10.52
N PRO A 325 28.11 10.23 -10.14
CA PRO A 325 28.04 10.84 -8.82
C PRO A 325 26.70 11.52 -8.53
N LEU A 326 26.09 12.18 -9.53
CA LEU A 326 24.75 12.76 -9.42
C LEU A 326 23.66 11.68 -9.26
N LEU A 327 23.88 10.47 -9.80
CA LEU A 327 22.98 9.33 -9.64
C LEU A 327 23.14 8.58 -8.31
N LYS A 328 24.26 8.71 -7.59
CA LYS A 328 24.51 7.95 -6.34
C LYS A 328 23.35 8.02 -5.32
N PRO A 329 22.73 9.18 -5.03
CA PRO A 329 21.59 9.23 -4.12
C PRO A 329 20.37 8.45 -4.64
N ALA A 330 20.13 8.48 -5.95
CA ALA A 330 19.04 7.72 -6.58
C ALA A 330 19.32 6.21 -6.61
N LEU A 331 20.58 5.81 -6.80
CA LEU A 331 21.02 4.42 -6.69
C LEU A 331 20.83 3.87 -5.28
N ALA A 332 21.25 4.63 -4.26
CA ALA A 332 21.02 4.27 -2.86
C ALA A 332 19.51 4.18 -2.55
N ASN A 333 18.72 5.15 -3.02
CA ASN A 333 17.26 5.11 -2.86
C ASN A 333 16.63 3.89 -3.51
N SER A 334 17.01 3.59 -4.76
CA SER A 334 16.52 2.42 -5.49
C SER A 334 16.86 1.12 -4.76
N PHE A 335 18.12 0.97 -4.32
CA PHE A 335 18.59 -0.18 -3.56
C PHE A 335 17.76 -0.38 -2.28
N LEU A 336 17.61 0.66 -1.46
CA LEU A 336 16.90 0.58 -0.19
C LEU A 336 15.40 0.25 -0.39
N VAL A 337 14.75 0.88 -1.38
CA VAL A 337 13.34 0.60 -1.69
C VAL A 337 13.13 -0.85 -2.12
N VAL A 338 13.97 -1.37 -3.02
CA VAL A 338 13.86 -2.77 -3.47
C VAL A 338 14.22 -3.75 -2.36
N ALA A 339 15.24 -3.45 -1.56
CA ALA A 339 15.65 -4.27 -0.42
C ALA A 339 14.51 -4.42 0.60
N ILE A 340 13.82 -3.32 0.95
CA ILE A 340 12.64 -3.35 1.83
C ILE A 340 11.54 -4.22 1.21
N GLN A 341 11.25 -4.05 -0.08
CA GLN A 341 10.18 -4.79 -0.75
C GLN A 341 10.47 -6.29 -0.86
N SER A 342 11.74 -6.66 -1.07
CA SER A 342 12.20 -8.06 -1.06
C SER A 342 12.19 -8.66 0.33
N LEU A 343 12.56 -7.89 1.36
CA LEU A 343 12.54 -8.33 2.75
C LEU A 343 11.12 -8.59 3.25
N ALA A 344 10.16 -7.80 2.75
CA ALA A 344 8.75 -7.88 3.11
C ALA A 344 7.92 -8.89 2.30
N ASP A 345 8.48 -9.49 1.24
CA ASP A 345 7.75 -10.51 0.46
C ASP A 345 7.83 -11.89 1.12
N PHE A 346 6.70 -12.57 1.13
CA PHE A 346 6.56 -13.94 1.65
C PHE A 346 6.19 -14.92 0.54
N SER A 347 5.53 -14.43 -0.51
CA SER A 347 4.87 -15.28 -1.49
C SER A 347 5.87 -15.97 -2.41
N THR A 348 6.90 -15.25 -2.87
CA THR A 348 7.94 -15.83 -3.71
C THR A 348 8.84 -16.80 -2.93
N PRO A 349 9.30 -16.48 -1.71
CA PRO A 349 10.04 -17.45 -0.90
C PRO A 349 9.24 -18.68 -0.50
N LEU A 350 7.91 -18.60 -0.34
CA LEU A 350 7.08 -19.78 -0.09
C LEU A 350 7.15 -20.78 -1.24
N VAL A 351 7.12 -20.29 -2.48
CA VAL A 351 7.14 -21.13 -3.69
C VAL A 351 8.55 -21.64 -4.03
N LEU A 352 9.57 -20.79 -3.88
CA LEU A 352 10.93 -21.07 -4.36
C LEU A 352 11.94 -21.38 -3.25
N GLY A 353 11.58 -21.22 -1.98
CA GLY A 353 12.51 -21.32 -0.85
C GLY A 353 13.02 -22.74 -0.60
N GLY A 354 12.22 -23.79 -0.84
CA GLY A 354 12.64 -25.15 -0.52
C GLY A 354 13.04 -25.28 0.96
N SER A 355 14.31 -25.57 1.24
CA SER A 355 14.87 -25.63 2.62
C SER A 355 15.52 -24.32 3.09
N PHE A 356 15.38 -23.24 2.31
CA PHE A 356 15.90 -21.91 2.63
C PHE A 356 14.81 -21.04 3.25
N ASP A 357 14.85 -20.95 4.56
CA ASP A 357 13.85 -20.21 5.33
C ASP A 357 14.18 -18.72 5.42
N VAL A 358 13.14 -17.89 5.29
CA VAL A 358 13.19 -16.43 5.48
C VAL A 358 12.14 -16.02 6.50
N ILE A 359 12.31 -14.85 7.13
CA ILE A 359 11.45 -14.41 8.25
C ILE A 359 9.99 -14.39 7.82
N ALA A 360 9.71 -13.90 6.61
CA ALA A 360 8.35 -13.74 6.10
C ALA A 360 7.59 -15.07 5.95
N THR A 361 8.24 -16.15 5.51
CA THR A 361 7.61 -17.48 5.40
C THR A 361 7.45 -18.15 6.76
N GLN A 362 8.39 -17.94 7.67
CA GLN A 362 8.29 -18.49 9.02
C GLN A 362 7.15 -17.87 9.82
N ILE A 363 6.94 -16.55 9.70
CA ILE A 363 5.75 -15.88 10.28
C ILE A 363 4.45 -16.55 9.80
N TYR A 364 4.38 -16.94 8.52
CA TYR A 364 3.22 -17.65 7.98
C TYR A 364 3.05 -19.04 8.61
N PHE A 365 4.11 -19.85 8.67
CA PHE A 365 4.02 -21.21 9.21
C PHE A 365 3.67 -21.26 10.70
N TYR A 366 4.12 -20.29 11.52
CA TYR A 366 3.73 -20.21 12.94
C TYR A 366 2.23 -19.96 13.15
N ILE A 367 1.53 -19.39 12.17
CA ILE A 367 0.09 -19.12 12.25
C ILE A 367 -0.70 -20.20 11.51
N ALA A 368 -0.41 -20.42 10.22
CA ALA A 368 -1.19 -21.28 9.34
C ALA A 368 -0.97 -22.77 9.59
N GLY A 369 0.20 -23.19 10.11
CA GLY A 369 0.57 -24.59 10.31
C GLY A 369 -0.08 -25.28 11.51
N SER A 370 -1.28 -24.86 11.92
CA SER A 370 -2.00 -25.35 13.12
C SER A 370 -1.27 -25.14 14.46
N GLN A 371 -0.19 -24.36 14.47
CA GLN A 371 0.56 -24.03 15.69
C GLN A 371 -0.10 -22.89 16.47
N LEU A 372 -0.79 -21.95 15.78
CA LEU A 372 -1.39 -20.75 16.37
C LEU A 372 -0.44 -20.06 17.37
N ASP A 373 0.86 -20.10 17.07
CA ASP A 373 1.92 -19.58 17.93
C ASP A 373 2.09 -18.09 17.64
N TYR A 374 1.17 -17.31 18.22
CA TYR A 374 1.20 -15.86 18.11
C TYR A 374 2.45 -15.26 18.73
N ALA A 375 3.06 -15.89 19.75
CA ALA A 375 4.27 -15.37 20.38
C ALA A 375 5.47 -15.43 19.43
N SER A 376 5.72 -16.57 18.79
CA SER A 376 6.78 -16.74 17.79
C SER A 376 6.54 -15.89 16.55
N ALA A 377 5.31 -15.88 16.03
CA ALA A 377 4.95 -15.05 14.88
C ALA A 377 5.12 -13.55 15.16
N SER A 378 4.74 -13.10 16.36
CA SER A 378 4.87 -11.69 16.78
C SER A 378 6.33 -11.30 17.05
N THR A 379 7.14 -12.21 17.59
CA THR A 379 8.57 -12.00 17.81
C THR A 379 9.30 -11.82 16.47
N LEU A 380 9.11 -12.76 15.53
CA LEU A 380 9.68 -12.66 14.19
C LEU A 380 9.12 -11.47 13.41
N GLY A 381 7.82 -11.20 13.53
CA GLY A 381 7.17 -10.05 12.92
C GLY A 381 7.74 -8.72 13.41
N THR A 382 7.99 -8.61 14.72
CA THR A 382 8.63 -7.45 15.34
C THR A 382 10.07 -7.29 14.87
N ILE A 383 10.84 -8.37 14.77
CA ILE A 383 12.20 -8.34 14.20
C ILE A 383 12.18 -7.83 12.75
N LEU A 384 11.26 -8.35 11.92
CA LEU A 384 11.12 -7.93 10.54
C LEU A 384 10.73 -6.45 10.43
N LEU A 385 9.81 -5.99 11.28
CA LEU A 385 9.40 -4.59 11.36
C LEU A 385 10.57 -3.69 11.76
N MET A 386 11.36 -4.08 12.78
CA MET A 386 12.53 -3.31 13.22
C MET A 386 13.57 -3.17 12.10
N PHE A 387 13.88 -4.25 11.37
CA PHE A 387 14.79 -4.17 10.23
C PHE A 387 14.23 -3.30 9.10
N SER A 388 12.95 -3.48 8.74
CA SER A 388 12.29 -2.67 7.72
C SER A 388 12.31 -1.19 8.08
N LEU A 389 11.96 -0.86 9.33
CA LEU A 389 11.99 0.51 9.84
C LEU A 389 13.42 1.07 9.90
N ALA A 390 14.42 0.28 10.27
CA ALA A 390 15.81 0.72 10.29
C ALA A 390 16.30 1.07 8.87
N ILE A 391 16.05 0.20 7.87
CA ILE A 391 16.39 0.47 6.47
C ILE A 391 15.66 1.73 5.98
N PHE A 392 14.39 1.87 6.34
CA PHE A 392 13.59 3.04 6.01
C PHE A 392 14.09 4.34 6.66
N VAL A 393 14.48 4.31 7.93
CA VAL A 393 15.05 5.47 8.63
C VAL A 393 16.39 5.86 8.03
N VAL A 394 17.24 4.88 7.70
CA VAL A 394 18.49 5.12 6.97
C VAL A 394 18.21 5.79 5.62
N GLN A 395 17.22 5.28 4.87
CA GLN A 395 16.75 5.87 3.62
C GLN A 395 16.33 7.34 3.83
N TYR A 396 15.46 7.60 4.81
CA TYR A 396 14.92 8.91 5.09
C TYR A 396 16.01 9.93 5.48
N LEU A 397 16.91 9.56 6.40
CA LEU A 397 17.97 10.44 6.90
C LEU A 397 19.05 10.71 5.85
N TRP A 398 19.41 9.70 5.05
CA TRP A 398 20.50 9.81 4.07
C TRP A 398 20.07 10.59 2.82
N ILE A 399 18.83 10.40 2.36
CA ILE A 399 18.32 10.98 1.11
C ILE A 399 17.71 12.37 1.33
N GLY A 400 17.07 12.62 2.48
CA GLY A 400 16.39 13.88 2.79
C GLY A 400 17.29 15.13 2.76
N LYS A 401 18.61 14.98 2.68
CA LYS A 401 19.60 16.07 2.65
C LYS A 401 20.32 16.26 1.30
N ARG A 402 20.05 15.45 0.27
CA ARG A 402 20.83 15.44 -0.99
C ARG A 402 19.97 15.55 -2.25
N SER A 403 19.04 16.51 -2.27
CA SER A 403 18.40 16.95 -3.51
C SER A 403 19.38 17.79 -4.31
N TYR A 404 20.12 17.17 -5.23
CA TYR A 404 20.85 17.91 -6.26
C TYR A 404 19.81 18.41 -7.27
N VAL A 405 19.12 19.50 -6.94
CA VAL A 405 18.21 20.19 -7.87
C VAL A 405 19.07 20.71 -9.03
N THR A 406 19.16 19.93 -10.10
CA THR A 406 19.84 20.31 -11.35
C THR A 406 18.90 20.97 -12.36
N VAL A 407 17.60 21.00 -12.09
CA VAL A 407 16.60 21.61 -12.96
C VAL A 407 16.48 23.10 -12.63
N SER A 408 17.04 23.95 -13.50
CA SER A 408 16.79 25.39 -13.51
C SER A 408 15.39 25.68 -14.07
N GLY A 409 14.72 26.76 -13.64
CA GLY A 409 13.45 27.22 -14.21
C GLY A 409 13.52 27.72 -15.66
N LYS A 410 14.66 27.57 -16.34
CA LYS A 410 14.85 27.95 -17.74
C LYS A 410 14.62 26.73 -18.65
N SER A 411 13.79 26.89 -19.67
CA SER A 411 13.60 25.89 -20.74
C SER A 411 14.90 25.72 -21.52
N TYR A 412 15.49 24.53 -21.46
CA TYR A 412 16.69 24.18 -22.22
C TYR A 412 16.38 23.14 -23.29
N ARG A 413 16.96 23.34 -24.47
CA ARG A 413 16.80 22.48 -25.65
C ARG A 413 18.11 21.76 -26.02
N GLY A 414 18.94 21.42 -25.05
CA GLY A 414 20.12 20.58 -25.30
C GLY A 414 19.72 19.13 -25.55
N GLU A 415 20.42 18.48 -26.48
CA GLU A 415 20.28 17.04 -26.70
C GLU A 415 21.11 16.27 -25.67
N VAL A 416 20.53 15.20 -25.12
CA VAL A 416 21.24 14.30 -24.23
C VAL A 416 22.36 13.62 -25.01
N GLN A 417 23.59 13.69 -24.49
CA GLN A 417 24.76 13.17 -25.17
C GLN A 417 24.80 11.64 -25.07
N GLU A 418 25.33 11.01 -26.13
CA GLU A 418 25.43 9.56 -26.21
C GLU A 418 26.38 8.98 -25.17
N LEU A 419 26.03 7.80 -24.65
CA LEU A 419 26.89 7.05 -23.74
C LEU A 419 28.18 6.56 -24.45
N PRO A 420 29.24 6.25 -23.66
CA PRO A 420 30.42 5.59 -24.20
C PRO A 420 30.07 4.27 -24.92
N ASN A 421 30.75 3.97 -26.03
CA ASN A 421 30.38 2.86 -26.92
C ASN A 421 30.39 1.48 -26.23
N LEU A 422 31.38 1.20 -25.38
CA LEU A 422 31.44 -0.07 -24.64
C LEU A 422 30.25 -0.20 -23.68
N LEU A 423 29.95 0.85 -22.92
CA LEU A 423 28.83 0.86 -21.99
C LEU A 423 27.49 0.71 -22.72
N LYS A 424 27.34 1.40 -23.85
CA LYS A 424 26.17 1.28 -24.73
C LYS A 424 25.96 -0.16 -25.21
N MET A 425 27.02 -0.82 -25.69
CA MET A 425 26.96 -2.20 -26.17
C MET A 425 26.60 -3.18 -25.03
N LEU A 426 27.25 -3.05 -23.87
CA LEU A 426 26.95 -3.89 -22.71
C LEU A 426 25.50 -3.76 -22.25
N ILE A 427 24.98 -2.53 -22.16
CA ILE A 427 23.58 -2.28 -21.79
C ILE A 427 22.64 -2.94 -22.80
N ILE A 428 22.89 -2.78 -24.10
CA ILE A 428 22.05 -3.39 -25.15
C ILE A 428 22.05 -4.91 -25.02
N THR A 429 23.22 -5.54 -24.84
CA THR A 429 23.33 -7.00 -24.70
C THR A 429 22.61 -7.50 -23.46
N PHE A 430 22.82 -6.89 -22.29
CA PHE A 430 22.14 -7.28 -21.06
C PHE A 430 20.63 -7.14 -21.16
N LEU A 431 20.15 -6.06 -21.77
CA LEU A 431 18.71 -5.86 -21.97
C LEU A 431 18.12 -6.82 -22.99
N ALA A 432 18.86 -7.17 -24.04
CA ALA A 432 18.42 -8.20 -24.99
C ALA A 432 18.23 -9.55 -24.29
N ILE A 433 19.21 -9.97 -23.49
CA ILE A 433 19.13 -11.20 -22.69
C ILE A 433 17.93 -11.14 -21.73
N TRP A 434 17.75 -10.03 -21.02
CA TRP A 434 16.64 -9.85 -20.10
C TRP A 434 15.27 -9.93 -20.79
N ILE A 435 15.12 -9.27 -21.93
CA ILE A 435 13.88 -9.28 -22.71
C ILE A 435 13.59 -10.70 -23.20
N ILE A 436 14.58 -11.40 -23.76
CA ILE A 436 14.43 -12.80 -24.18
C ILE A 436 14.01 -13.66 -22.99
N PHE A 437 14.68 -13.52 -21.84
CA PHE A 437 14.32 -14.26 -20.63
C PHE A 437 12.86 -14.01 -20.22
N ASN A 438 12.39 -12.76 -20.23
CA ASN A 438 11.00 -12.44 -19.89
C ASN A 438 10.01 -12.99 -20.92
N VAL A 439 10.29 -12.85 -22.21
CA VAL A 439 9.44 -13.41 -23.28
C VAL A 439 9.28 -14.91 -23.09
N VAL A 440 10.38 -15.60 -22.81
CA VAL A 440 10.41 -17.04 -22.57
C VAL A 440 9.68 -17.41 -21.26
N LEU A 441 9.85 -16.62 -20.19
CA LEU A 441 9.16 -16.81 -18.92
C LEU A 441 7.64 -16.70 -19.05
N TYR A 442 7.17 -15.59 -19.60
CA TYR A 442 5.73 -15.37 -19.79
C TYR A 442 5.17 -16.36 -20.81
N GLY A 443 5.90 -16.64 -21.88
CA GLY A 443 5.55 -17.69 -22.84
C GLY A 443 5.41 -19.06 -22.18
N SER A 444 6.27 -19.40 -21.22
CA SER A 444 6.19 -20.66 -20.46
C SER A 444 4.96 -20.71 -19.55
N ILE A 445 4.57 -19.59 -18.93
CA ILE A 445 3.34 -19.52 -18.13
C ILE A 445 2.12 -19.75 -19.02
N PHE A 446 2.03 -19.07 -20.17
CA PHE A 446 0.92 -19.24 -21.11
C PHE A 446 0.90 -20.61 -21.78
N TYR A 447 2.04 -21.16 -22.14
CA TYR A 447 2.11 -22.50 -22.72
C TYR A 447 1.79 -23.56 -21.67
N GLY A 448 2.39 -23.44 -20.48
CA GLY A 448 2.22 -24.38 -19.38
C GLY A 448 0.79 -24.46 -18.86
N SER A 449 0.02 -23.39 -18.94
CA SER A 449 -1.40 -23.43 -18.58
C SER A 449 -2.25 -24.38 -19.43
N PHE A 450 -1.79 -24.71 -20.65
CA PHE A 450 -2.44 -25.69 -21.53
C PHE A 450 -1.82 -27.08 -21.45
N THR A 451 -0.88 -27.35 -20.54
CA THR A 451 -0.24 -28.68 -20.43
C THR A 451 -0.88 -29.54 -19.36
N VAL A 452 -0.92 -30.86 -19.56
CA VAL A 452 -1.42 -31.82 -18.57
C VAL A 452 -0.54 -31.82 -17.33
N ASN A 453 0.77 -32.01 -17.51
CA ASN A 453 1.71 -32.01 -16.41
C ASN A 453 3.08 -31.49 -16.88
N TRP A 454 3.41 -30.27 -16.51
CA TRP A 454 4.64 -29.63 -16.95
C TRP A 454 5.89 -30.44 -16.60
N GLY A 455 6.77 -30.67 -17.59
CA GLY A 455 8.00 -31.43 -17.41
C GLY A 455 7.85 -32.95 -17.46
N VAL A 456 6.62 -33.45 -17.62
CA VAL A 456 6.32 -34.89 -17.75
C VAL A 456 5.46 -35.15 -19.00
N ASP A 457 4.33 -34.47 -19.10
CA ASP A 457 3.37 -34.59 -20.19
C ASP A 457 2.94 -33.20 -20.71
N TYR A 458 3.51 -32.84 -21.87
CA TYR A 458 3.24 -31.59 -22.57
C TYR A 458 2.01 -31.66 -23.51
N THR A 459 1.20 -32.73 -23.42
CA THR A 459 -0.04 -32.84 -24.19
C THR A 459 -0.95 -31.66 -23.89
N LEU A 460 -1.49 -31.04 -24.95
CA LEU A 460 -2.36 -29.88 -24.81
C LEU A 460 -3.72 -30.30 -24.24
N THR A 461 -4.16 -29.60 -23.20
CA THR A 461 -5.44 -29.84 -22.51
C THR A 461 -6.07 -28.54 -22.03
N LEU A 462 -7.39 -28.54 -21.93
CA LEU A 462 -8.18 -27.48 -21.28
C LEU A 462 -8.64 -27.87 -19.87
N LYS A 463 -8.26 -29.07 -19.39
CA LYS A 463 -8.69 -29.60 -18.09
C LYS A 463 -8.36 -28.69 -16.91
N ASN A 464 -7.21 -28.00 -16.93
CA ASN A 464 -6.83 -27.05 -15.89
C ASN A 464 -7.85 -25.90 -15.81
N TYR A 465 -8.32 -25.39 -16.95
CA TYR A 465 -9.32 -24.32 -17.01
C TYR A 465 -10.71 -24.82 -16.66
N GLU A 466 -11.08 -26.02 -17.10
CA GLU A 466 -12.35 -26.67 -16.75
C GLU A 466 -12.46 -26.94 -15.26
N THR A 467 -11.39 -27.45 -14.64
CA THR A 467 -11.35 -27.67 -13.18
C THR A 467 -11.50 -26.34 -12.42
N LEU A 468 -10.99 -25.25 -12.99
CA LEU A 468 -10.93 -23.96 -12.32
C LEU A 468 -12.22 -23.13 -12.48
N PHE A 469 -12.85 -23.14 -13.66
CA PHE A 469 -14.06 -22.34 -13.96
C PHE A 469 -15.31 -23.15 -14.30
N GLY A 470 -15.18 -24.47 -14.48
CA GLY A 470 -16.30 -25.37 -14.81
C GLY A 470 -17.20 -25.71 -13.62
N GLN A 471 -16.82 -25.33 -12.40
CA GLN A 471 -17.58 -25.57 -11.16
C GLN A 471 -18.73 -24.57 -10.94
N GLY A 472 -18.97 -23.65 -11.89
CA GLY A 472 -20.00 -22.61 -11.79
C GLY A 472 -19.50 -21.32 -11.14
N PHE A 473 -20.36 -20.30 -11.06
CA PHE A 473 -19.98 -18.97 -10.53
C PHE A 473 -19.85 -18.91 -9.00
N SER A 474 -20.44 -19.87 -8.28
CA SER A 474 -20.42 -19.96 -6.82
C SER A 474 -19.22 -20.74 -6.29
N ASP A 475 -18.53 -21.52 -7.12
CA ASP A 475 -17.42 -22.35 -6.70
C ASP A 475 -16.23 -22.30 -7.69
N GLY A 476 -15.12 -22.96 -7.35
CA GLY A 476 -13.88 -22.88 -8.10
C GLY A 476 -13.23 -21.50 -7.99
N ALA A 477 -12.71 -20.98 -9.10
CA ALA A 477 -11.98 -19.71 -9.13
C ALA A 477 -12.84 -18.47 -9.37
N TRP A 478 -14.05 -18.59 -9.93
CA TRP A 478 -14.91 -17.43 -10.21
C TRP A 478 -15.12 -16.52 -9.00
N PRO A 479 -15.50 -17.04 -7.81
CA PRO A 479 -15.65 -16.20 -6.62
C PRO A 479 -14.38 -15.42 -6.30
N SER A 480 -13.23 -16.11 -6.32
CA SER A 480 -11.96 -15.48 -5.96
C SER A 480 -11.52 -14.39 -6.94
N LEU A 481 -11.77 -14.58 -8.24
CA LEU A 481 -11.44 -13.58 -9.26
C LEU A 481 -12.33 -12.33 -9.09
N ILE A 482 -13.64 -12.54 -8.95
CA ILE A 482 -14.63 -11.47 -8.80
C ILE A 482 -14.36 -10.68 -7.52
N GLN A 483 -14.14 -11.36 -6.39
CA GLN A 483 -13.86 -10.71 -5.11
C GLN A 483 -12.57 -9.89 -5.17
N THR A 484 -11.52 -10.40 -5.81
CA THR A 484 -10.26 -9.62 -5.98
C THR A 484 -10.52 -8.33 -6.74
N VAL A 485 -11.28 -8.40 -7.84
CA VAL A 485 -11.64 -7.22 -8.63
C VAL A 485 -12.50 -6.26 -7.82
N ILE A 486 -13.51 -6.74 -7.09
CA ILE A 486 -14.37 -5.92 -6.23
C ILE A 486 -13.53 -5.23 -5.16
N PHE A 487 -12.71 -5.96 -4.40
CA PHE A 487 -11.91 -5.41 -3.32
C PHE A 487 -10.90 -4.38 -3.85
N ALA A 488 -10.24 -4.65 -4.98
CA ALA A 488 -9.33 -3.70 -5.60
C ALA A 488 -10.06 -2.46 -6.14
N ALA A 489 -11.24 -2.63 -6.75
CA ALA A 489 -12.07 -1.53 -7.27
C ALA A 489 -12.65 -0.68 -6.14
N SER A 490 -12.93 -1.26 -4.96
CA SER A 490 -13.34 -0.52 -3.77
C SER A 490 -12.15 0.20 -3.13
N ALA A 491 -11.00 -0.45 -2.99
CA ALA A 491 -9.83 0.13 -2.32
C ALA A 491 -9.16 1.26 -3.11
N ALA A 492 -9.08 1.15 -4.44
CA ALA A 492 -8.30 2.09 -5.25
C ALA A 492 -8.82 3.54 -5.24
N PRO A 493 -10.12 3.82 -5.39
CA PRO A 493 -10.67 5.18 -5.28
C PRO A 493 -10.48 5.76 -3.87
N ILE A 494 -10.72 4.96 -2.83
CA ILE A 494 -10.54 5.38 -1.43
C ILE A 494 -9.08 5.78 -1.21
N THR A 495 -8.14 4.95 -1.69
CA THR A 495 -6.70 5.23 -1.61
C THR A 495 -6.31 6.53 -2.32
N ALA A 496 -6.83 6.76 -3.53
CA ALA A 496 -6.53 7.97 -4.30
C ALA A 496 -7.11 9.22 -3.63
N LEU A 497 -8.33 9.15 -3.10
CA LEU A 497 -9.00 10.26 -2.40
C LEU A 497 -8.33 10.57 -1.06
N PHE A 498 -8.04 9.57 -0.24
CA PHE A 498 -7.28 9.76 1.01
C PHE A 498 -5.90 10.33 0.73
N GLY A 499 -5.21 9.80 -0.29
CA GLY A 499 -3.93 10.31 -0.75
C GLY A 499 -3.99 11.79 -1.16
N LEU A 500 -5.03 12.20 -1.89
CA LEU A 500 -5.28 13.59 -2.25
C LEU A 500 -5.49 14.48 -1.02
N LEU A 501 -6.31 14.05 -0.06
CA LEU A 501 -6.59 14.83 1.15
C LEU A 501 -5.31 15.04 1.97
N ILE A 502 -4.53 13.98 2.17
CA ILE A 502 -3.25 14.05 2.87
C ILE A 502 -2.28 14.97 2.12
N ALA A 503 -2.16 14.83 0.80
CA ALA A 503 -1.30 15.67 -0.03
C ALA A 503 -1.73 17.14 0.03
N TYR A 504 -3.03 17.43 -0.04
CA TYR A 504 -3.55 18.79 0.06
C TYR A 504 -3.20 19.42 1.41
N ILE A 505 -3.44 18.70 2.52
CA ILE A 505 -3.15 19.20 3.87
C ILE A 505 -1.64 19.40 4.06
N THR A 506 -0.81 18.45 3.65
CA THR A 506 0.65 18.53 3.82
C THR A 506 1.29 19.57 2.90
N VAL A 507 0.81 19.76 1.68
CA VAL A 507 1.42 20.71 0.72
C VAL A 507 0.88 22.13 0.86
N ARG A 508 -0.43 22.30 1.09
CA ARG A 508 -1.07 23.63 1.07
C ARG A 508 -1.21 24.28 2.44
N ARG A 509 -1.13 23.52 3.54
CA ARG A 509 -1.31 24.02 4.90
C ARG A 509 -0.04 23.85 5.74
N GLU A 510 0.17 24.82 6.62
CA GLU A 510 1.25 24.81 7.61
C GLU A 510 0.65 24.62 9.00
N PHE A 511 1.14 23.63 9.74
CA PHE A 511 0.62 23.30 11.07
C PHE A 511 1.65 22.54 11.92
N LYS A 512 1.46 22.63 13.24
CA LYS A 512 2.25 21.88 14.21
C LYS A 512 1.92 20.39 14.08
N GLY A 513 2.93 19.55 13.92
CA GLY A 513 2.76 18.10 13.72
C GLY A 513 2.74 17.63 12.26
N LYS A 514 2.90 18.52 11.28
CA LYS A 514 3.01 18.17 9.84
C LYS A 514 4.06 17.08 9.56
N LYS A 515 5.26 17.22 10.14
CA LYS A 515 6.32 16.20 10.02
C LYS A 515 5.95 14.85 10.65
N THR A 516 5.20 14.87 11.75
CA THR A 516 4.70 13.65 12.39
C THR A 516 3.68 12.97 11.51
N LEU A 517 2.77 13.73 10.90
CA LEU A 517 1.81 13.19 9.93
C LEU A 517 2.53 12.58 8.71
N GLU A 518 3.51 13.28 8.15
CA GLU A 518 4.34 12.75 7.05
C GLU A 518 5.08 11.47 7.46
N PHE A 519 5.65 11.42 8.67
CA PHE A 519 6.30 10.21 9.18
C PHE A 519 5.31 9.05 9.36
N LEU A 520 4.12 9.31 9.92
CA LEU A 520 3.08 8.32 10.13
C LEU A 520 2.51 7.77 8.81
N THR A 521 2.33 8.61 7.80
CA THR A 521 1.89 8.14 6.46
C THR A 521 2.97 7.33 5.76
N LEU A 522 4.23 7.63 6.03
CA LEU A 522 5.37 6.85 5.55
C LEU A 522 5.49 5.50 6.27
N LEU A 523 5.10 5.40 7.54
CA LEU A 523 5.06 4.15 8.30
C LEU A 523 4.19 3.08 7.60
N CYS A 524 3.12 3.48 6.93
CA CYS A 524 2.27 2.59 6.12
C CYS A 524 3.04 1.84 5.02
N PHE A 525 4.15 2.41 4.53
CA PHE A 525 5.04 1.78 3.57
C PHE A 525 6.09 0.90 4.25
N ALA A 526 6.53 1.28 5.45
CA ALA A 526 7.58 0.58 6.19
C ALA A 526 7.09 -0.73 6.84
N VAL A 527 5.82 -0.84 7.21
CA VAL A 527 5.27 -2.08 7.79
C VAL A 527 5.21 -3.18 6.72
N PRO A 528 5.97 -4.28 6.88
CA PRO A 528 5.94 -5.42 5.96
C PRO A 528 4.54 -6.02 5.85
N GLY A 529 4.20 -6.59 4.70
CA GLY A 529 2.85 -7.12 4.48
C GLY A 529 2.50 -8.28 5.42
N THR A 530 3.43 -9.20 5.69
CA THR A 530 3.22 -10.29 6.66
C THR A 530 2.96 -9.76 8.06
N VAL A 531 3.80 -8.83 8.52
CA VAL A 531 3.62 -8.13 9.81
C VAL A 531 2.26 -7.45 9.87
N ALA A 532 1.87 -6.74 8.80
CA ALA A 532 0.55 -6.11 8.72
C ALA A 532 -0.57 -7.15 8.84
N GLY A 533 -0.51 -8.28 8.12
CA GLY A 533 -1.51 -9.34 8.20
C GLY A 533 -1.68 -9.90 9.61
N VAL A 534 -0.57 -10.32 10.24
CA VAL A 534 -0.56 -10.83 11.62
C VAL A 534 -1.08 -9.79 12.61
N SER A 535 -0.57 -8.55 12.50
CA SER A 535 -0.96 -7.46 13.38
C SER A 535 -2.45 -7.12 13.27
N TYR A 536 -3.05 -7.24 12.08
CA TYR A 536 -4.48 -6.99 11.86
C TYR A 536 -5.34 -8.09 12.49
N ILE A 537 -4.95 -9.37 12.39
CA ILE A 537 -5.65 -10.44 13.11
C ILE A 537 -5.60 -10.15 14.61
N ILE A 538 -4.40 -9.93 15.17
CA ILE A 538 -4.24 -9.71 16.62
C ILE A 538 -5.04 -8.50 17.09
N ALA A 539 -5.08 -7.42 16.29
CA ALA A 539 -5.74 -6.18 16.66
C ALA A 539 -7.27 -6.20 16.50
N PHE A 540 -7.80 -6.98 15.54
CA PHE A 540 -9.20 -6.93 15.13
C PHE A 540 -9.94 -8.26 15.21
N ASN A 541 -9.39 -9.24 15.94
CA ASN A 541 -10.04 -10.53 16.22
C ASN A 541 -10.64 -10.60 17.64
N SER A 542 -10.48 -9.55 18.45
CA SER A 542 -11.02 -9.46 19.81
C SER A 542 -11.62 -8.08 20.07
N SER A 543 -12.34 -7.93 21.17
CA SER A 543 -12.81 -6.63 21.63
C SER A 543 -11.64 -5.63 21.75
N PRO A 544 -11.84 -4.35 21.45
CA PRO A 544 -13.12 -3.69 21.24
C PRO A 544 -13.61 -3.69 19.78
N ILE A 545 -12.82 -4.12 18.79
CA ILE A 545 -13.20 -4.04 17.37
C ILE A 545 -13.04 -5.41 16.71
N TYR A 546 -14.14 -5.96 16.23
CA TYR A 546 -14.16 -7.23 15.51
C TYR A 546 -14.36 -6.98 14.01
N LEU A 547 -13.29 -7.18 13.21
CA LEU A 547 -13.33 -7.07 11.74
C LEU A 547 -12.86 -8.35 11.05
N THR A 548 -12.25 -9.27 11.79
CA THR A 548 -11.74 -10.55 11.25
C THR A 548 -12.86 -11.34 10.62
N GLY A 549 -12.59 -11.98 9.48
CA GLY A 549 -13.58 -12.73 8.71
C GLY A 549 -14.43 -11.91 7.73
N THR A 550 -14.40 -10.58 7.80
CA THR A 550 -15.18 -9.71 6.90
C THR A 550 -14.36 -9.22 5.69
N ALA A 551 -15.01 -8.93 4.57
CA ALA A 551 -14.35 -8.29 3.43
C ALA A 551 -13.75 -6.90 3.76
N MET A 552 -14.29 -6.24 4.80
CA MET A 552 -13.88 -4.89 5.20
C MET A 552 -12.43 -4.83 5.69
N ILE A 553 -11.97 -5.84 6.43
CA ILE A 553 -10.58 -5.89 6.93
C ILE A 553 -9.57 -5.97 5.78
N ILE A 554 -9.92 -6.68 4.70
CA ILE A 554 -9.10 -6.82 3.49
C ILE A 554 -9.04 -5.49 2.74
N VAL A 555 -10.20 -4.86 2.48
CA VAL A 555 -10.28 -3.57 1.79
C VAL A 555 -9.53 -2.47 2.56
N LEU A 556 -9.72 -2.40 3.89
CA LEU A 556 -9.02 -1.43 4.74
C LEU A 556 -7.51 -1.68 4.76
N SER A 557 -7.07 -2.94 4.85
CA SER A 557 -5.65 -3.31 4.74
C SER A 557 -5.06 -2.86 3.40
N MET A 558 -5.78 -3.08 2.29
CA MET A 558 -5.36 -2.60 0.96
C MET A 558 -5.26 -1.07 0.91
N VAL A 559 -6.29 -0.35 1.40
CA VAL A 559 -6.33 1.12 1.39
C VAL A 559 -5.15 1.70 2.17
N MET A 560 -4.97 1.27 3.42
CA MET A 560 -3.99 1.87 4.31
C MET A 560 -2.56 1.57 3.85
N ARG A 561 -2.29 0.36 3.35
CA ARG A 561 -0.98 -0.02 2.80
C ARG A 561 -0.68 0.64 1.46
N ASN A 562 -1.70 0.93 0.64
CA ASN A 562 -1.55 1.58 -0.67
C ASN A 562 -1.66 3.11 -0.61
N MET A 563 -2.06 3.69 0.52
CA MET A 563 -2.22 5.13 0.75
C MET A 563 -1.02 5.99 0.28
N PRO A 564 0.26 5.61 0.50
CA PRO A 564 1.40 6.41 0.05
C PRO A 564 1.50 6.56 -1.47
N VAL A 565 0.91 5.64 -2.24
CA VAL A 565 0.85 5.72 -3.71
C VAL A 565 -0.03 6.91 -4.13
N GLY A 566 -1.23 7.01 -3.56
CA GLY A 566 -2.14 8.12 -3.80
C GLY A 566 -1.57 9.47 -3.35
N MET A 567 -0.96 9.49 -2.15
CA MET A 567 -0.34 10.68 -1.59
C MET A 567 0.78 11.22 -2.49
N ARG A 568 1.71 10.37 -2.93
CA ARG A 568 2.85 10.81 -3.78
C ARG A 568 2.40 11.32 -5.15
N ALA A 569 1.43 10.65 -5.77
CA ALA A 569 0.85 11.09 -7.03
C ALA A 569 0.17 12.47 -6.89
N ALA A 570 -0.59 12.67 -5.80
CA ALA A 570 -1.23 13.95 -5.52
C ALA A 570 -0.24 15.07 -5.17
N ILE A 571 0.82 14.79 -4.39
CA ILE A 571 1.90 15.76 -4.12
C ILE A 571 2.57 16.19 -5.42
N ALA A 572 2.91 15.25 -6.29
CA ALA A 572 3.55 15.55 -7.58
C ALA A 572 2.63 16.39 -8.49
N GLY A 573 1.32 16.13 -8.47
CA GLY A 573 0.34 16.94 -9.20
C GLY A 573 0.17 18.34 -8.60
N LEU A 574 0.04 18.45 -7.27
CA LEU A 574 -0.11 19.73 -6.57
C LEU A 574 1.12 20.61 -6.71
N GLY A 575 2.32 20.03 -6.76
CA GLY A 575 3.56 20.77 -6.97
C GLY A 575 3.63 21.50 -8.32
N GLN A 576 2.80 21.12 -9.30
CA GLN A 576 2.68 21.80 -10.59
C GLN A 576 1.64 22.93 -10.57
N LEU A 577 0.80 23.01 -9.54
CA LEU A 577 -0.27 24.00 -9.42
C LEU A 577 0.18 25.14 -8.50
N ASP A 578 0.16 26.37 -9.02
CA ASP A 578 0.48 27.56 -8.23
C ASP A 578 -0.51 27.72 -7.06
N LYS A 579 -0.03 28.19 -5.92
CA LYS A 579 -0.83 28.38 -4.70
C LYS A 579 -1.85 29.53 -4.85
N SER A 580 -1.60 30.46 -5.77
CA SER A 580 -2.50 31.58 -6.08
C SER A 580 -3.90 31.13 -6.50
N LEU A 581 -4.06 29.93 -7.07
CA LEU A 581 -5.38 29.36 -7.40
C LEU A 581 -6.23 29.13 -6.15
N ASP A 582 -5.59 28.63 -5.09
CA ASP A 582 -6.22 28.39 -3.80
C ASP A 582 -6.58 29.73 -3.14
N GLU A 583 -5.64 30.69 -3.16
CA GLU A 583 -5.80 32.02 -2.55
C GLU A 583 -6.88 32.85 -3.26
N ALA A 584 -7.00 32.76 -4.58
CA ALA A 584 -8.06 33.41 -5.35
C ALA A 584 -9.45 32.88 -4.96
N SER A 585 -9.58 31.54 -4.83
CA SER A 585 -10.83 30.91 -4.40
C SER A 585 -11.22 31.34 -2.99
N LEU A 586 -10.28 31.33 -2.05
CA LEU A 586 -10.51 31.73 -0.66
C LEU A 586 -10.85 33.23 -0.55
N SER A 587 -10.23 34.10 -1.37
CA SER A 587 -10.51 35.55 -1.39
C SER A 587 -11.93 35.86 -1.87
N LEU A 588 -12.49 35.02 -2.75
CA LEU A 588 -13.89 35.08 -3.18
C LEU A 588 -14.87 34.42 -2.19
N LYS A 589 -14.45 34.18 -0.94
CA LYS A 589 -15.21 33.47 0.10
C LYS A 589 -15.56 32.02 -0.27
N GLY A 590 -14.78 31.39 -1.14
CA GLY A 590 -14.81 29.94 -1.33
C GLY A 590 -14.36 29.24 -0.05
N SER A 591 -14.97 28.11 0.29
CA SER A 591 -14.48 27.24 1.37
C SER A 591 -13.42 26.27 0.82
N SER A 592 -12.52 25.75 1.66
CA SER A 592 -11.52 24.76 1.21
C SER A 592 -12.12 23.56 0.49
N LEU A 593 -13.28 23.08 0.93
CA LEU A 593 -13.99 22.00 0.23
C LEU A 593 -14.38 22.41 -1.20
N LYS A 594 -14.88 23.64 -1.39
CA LYS A 594 -15.20 24.17 -2.73
C LYS A 594 -13.94 24.35 -3.56
N THR A 595 -12.87 24.89 -2.98
CA THR A 595 -11.58 25.04 -3.68
C THR A 595 -11.05 23.69 -4.13
N ILE A 596 -11.09 22.67 -3.27
CA ILE A 596 -10.67 21.32 -3.63
C ILE A 596 -11.57 20.76 -4.74
N TRP A 597 -12.89 20.78 -4.56
CA TRP A 597 -13.81 20.10 -5.46
C TRP A 597 -13.91 20.77 -6.84
N TYR A 598 -13.90 22.10 -6.91
CA TYR A 598 -14.12 22.86 -8.14
C TYR A 598 -12.84 23.37 -8.81
N VAL A 599 -11.74 23.52 -8.08
CA VAL A 599 -10.46 24.04 -8.65
C VAL A 599 -9.40 22.95 -8.68
N VAL A 600 -9.03 22.41 -7.52
CA VAL A 600 -7.89 21.49 -7.40
C VAL A 600 -8.19 20.13 -8.03
N PHE A 601 -9.32 19.51 -7.70
CA PHE A 601 -9.69 18.17 -8.15
C PHE A 601 -9.78 18.08 -9.69
N PRO A 602 -10.45 19.01 -10.41
CA PRO A 602 -10.46 18.99 -11.87
C PRO A 602 -9.08 19.13 -12.50
N LEU A 603 -8.21 19.96 -11.93
CA LEU A 603 -6.84 20.16 -12.41
C LEU A 603 -5.94 18.96 -12.12
N LEU A 604 -6.20 18.23 -11.02
CA LEU A 604 -5.45 17.03 -10.63
C LEU A 604 -5.99 15.73 -11.23
N LYS A 605 -7.08 15.75 -12.01
CA LYS A 605 -7.65 14.54 -12.65
C LYS A 605 -6.61 13.61 -13.27
N PRO A 606 -5.59 14.07 -14.04
CA PRO A 606 -4.59 13.18 -14.60
C PRO A 606 -3.73 12.47 -13.55
N ALA A 607 -3.38 13.18 -12.47
CA ALA A 607 -2.60 12.62 -11.36
C ALA A 607 -3.44 11.62 -10.54
N LEU A 608 -4.72 11.94 -10.31
CA LEU A 608 -5.65 11.07 -9.59
C LEU A 608 -5.99 9.81 -10.37
N LEU A 609 -6.15 9.89 -11.68
CA LEU A 609 -6.34 8.71 -12.52
C LEU A 609 -5.10 7.82 -12.48
N SER A 610 -3.90 8.39 -12.61
CA SER A 610 -2.65 7.62 -12.45
C SER A 610 -2.56 6.96 -11.07
N ALA A 611 -2.95 7.67 -10.01
CA ALA A 611 -2.98 7.14 -8.65
C ALA A 611 -3.98 5.98 -8.50
N LEU A 612 -5.17 6.13 -9.08
CA LEU A 612 -6.24 5.12 -9.06
C LEU A 612 -5.78 3.85 -9.77
N VAL A 613 -5.24 3.95 -10.99
CA VAL A 613 -4.72 2.80 -11.74
C VAL A 613 -3.60 2.10 -10.97
N THR A 614 -2.63 2.86 -10.46
CA THR A 614 -1.51 2.30 -9.72
C THR A 614 -1.97 1.62 -8.43
N SER A 615 -2.93 2.24 -7.71
CA SER A 615 -3.51 1.65 -6.50
C SER A 615 -4.32 0.40 -6.81
N PHE A 616 -5.07 0.38 -7.91
CA PHE A 616 -5.84 -0.78 -8.34
C PHE A 616 -4.91 -1.97 -8.65
N VAL A 617 -3.87 -1.73 -9.46
CA VAL A 617 -2.88 -2.75 -9.81
C VAL A 617 -2.18 -3.29 -8.56
N ARG A 618 -1.79 -2.40 -7.63
CA ARG A 618 -1.15 -2.80 -6.37
C ARG A 618 -2.10 -3.59 -5.47
N SER A 619 -3.38 -3.22 -5.41
CA SER A 619 -4.38 -3.96 -4.63
C SER A 619 -4.61 -5.36 -5.20
N MET A 620 -4.78 -5.51 -6.52
CA MET A 620 -4.97 -6.82 -7.18
C MET A 620 -3.79 -7.78 -6.98
N THR A 621 -2.57 -7.25 -6.90
CA THR A 621 -1.34 -8.05 -6.77
C THR A 621 -0.90 -8.25 -5.31
N THR A 622 -1.62 -7.69 -4.34
CA THR A 622 -1.27 -7.84 -2.93
C THR A 622 -1.59 -9.26 -2.44
N VAL A 623 -0.64 -9.86 -1.71
CA VAL A 623 -0.83 -11.20 -1.12
C VAL A 623 -0.41 -11.20 0.36
N SER A 624 0.71 -10.55 0.69
CA SER A 624 1.41 -10.74 1.98
C SER A 624 0.63 -10.40 3.24
N ALA A 625 -0.19 -9.36 3.22
CA ALA A 625 -1.08 -9.08 4.35
C ALA A 625 -2.39 -9.88 4.24
N ILE A 626 -2.83 -10.15 3.01
CA ILE A 626 -4.16 -10.65 2.72
C ILE A 626 -4.28 -12.14 3.01
N ILE A 627 -3.21 -12.92 2.83
CA ILE A 627 -3.20 -14.36 3.12
C ILE A 627 -3.62 -14.69 4.56
N PHE A 628 -3.35 -13.79 5.50
CA PHE A 628 -3.74 -13.90 6.90
C PHE A 628 -5.21 -13.51 7.14
N LEU A 629 -5.78 -12.68 6.27
CA LEU A 629 -7.10 -12.05 6.46
C LEU A 629 -8.23 -12.73 5.68
N VAL A 630 -7.89 -13.59 4.72
CA VAL A 630 -8.88 -14.28 3.87
C VAL A 630 -9.56 -15.42 4.61
N THR A 631 -10.84 -15.60 4.31
CA THR A 631 -11.66 -16.74 4.71
C THR A 631 -12.14 -17.50 3.47
N ALA A 632 -12.88 -18.60 3.67
CA ALA A 632 -13.51 -19.33 2.57
C ALA A 632 -14.43 -18.43 1.71
N ASP A 633 -15.13 -17.50 2.35
CA ASP A 633 -16.07 -16.57 1.70
C ASP A 633 -15.42 -15.31 1.14
N THR A 634 -14.21 -14.96 1.59
CA THR A 634 -13.50 -13.74 1.18
C THR A 634 -12.20 -14.04 0.42
N ARG A 635 -12.08 -15.24 -0.16
CA ARG A 635 -10.93 -15.72 -0.91
C ARG A 635 -10.57 -14.78 -2.07
N VAL A 636 -9.31 -14.34 -2.16
CA VAL A 636 -8.80 -13.60 -3.31
C VAL A 636 -8.04 -14.52 -4.27
N ALA A 637 -7.90 -14.10 -5.52
CA ALA A 637 -7.23 -14.82 -6.59
C ALA A 637 -5.80 -15.17 -6.20
N THR A 638 -5.06 -14.24 -5.61
CA THR A 638 -3.66 -14.46 -5.26
C THR A 638 -3.47 -15.51 -4.17
N SER A 639 -4.31 -15.52 -3.12
CA SER A 639 -4.29 -16.56 -2.09
C SER A 639 -4.78 -17.90 -2.65
N TYR A 640 -5.78 -17.89 -3.53
CA TYR A 640 -6.25 -19.11 -4.18
C TYR A 640 -5.14 -19.77 -5.02
N ILE A 641 -4.42 -19.00 -5.84
CA ILE A 641 -3.29 -19.52 -6.62
C ILE A 641 -2.24 -20.10 -5.68
N LEU A 642 -1.91 -19.39 -4.59
CA LEU A 642 -0.90 -19.83 -3.64
C LEU A 642 -1.27 -21.15 -2.97
N ASN A 643 -2.51 -21.29 -2.50
CA ASN A 643 -3.00 -22.54 -1.90
C ASN A 643 -2.90 -23.72 -2.88
N ARG A 644 -3.21 -23.50 -4.17
CA ARG A 644 -3.06 -24.54 -5.22
C ARG A 644 -1.60 -24.94 -5.44
N VAL A 645 -0.66 -24.02 -5.24
CA VAL A 645 0.77 -24.34 -5.27
C VAL A 645 1.17 -25.17 -4.06
N GLU A 646 0.66 -24.83 -2.86
CA GLU A 646 0.88 -25.62 -1.65
C GLU A 646 0.31 -27.04 -1.75
N ASP A 647 -0.86 -27.18 -2.38
CA ASP A 647 -1.50 -28.48 -2.66
C ASP A 647 -0.78 -29.30 -3.76
N GLY A 648 0.26 -28.72 -4.39
CA GLY A 648 1.00 -29.36 -5.49
C GLY A 648 0.27 -29.34 -6.83
N GLU A 649 -0.85 -28.63 -6.94
CA GLU A 649 -1.65 -28.46 -8.15
C GLU A 649 -1.08 -27.36 -9.08
N TYR A 650 0.19 -27.50 -9.46
CA TYR A 650 0.91 -26.49 -10.26
C TYR A 650 0.21 -26.16 -11.58
N GLY A 651 -0.34 -27.14 -12.30
CA GLY A 651 -1.05 -26.91 -13.56
C GLY A 651 -2.23 -25.95 -13.41
N ILE A 652 -3.00 -26.09 -12.32
CA ILE A 652 -4.13 -25.22 -11.98
C ILE A 652 -3.63 -23.83 -11.58
N ALA A 653 -2.60 -23.75 -10.74
CA ALA A 653 -1.99 -22.48 -10.34
C ALA A 653 -1.45 -21.67 -11.53
N ILE A 654 -0.79 -22.34 -12.49
CA ILE A 654 -0.26 -21.70 -13.71
C ILE A 654 -1.40 -21.22 -14.61
N ALA A 655 -2.46 -22.02 -14.79
CA ALA A 655 -3.64 -21.64 -15.57
C ALA A 655 -4.36 -20.43 -14.99
N TYR A 656 -4.50 -20.36 -13.67
CA TYR A 656 -5.02 -19.16 -13.03
C TYR A 656 -4.03 -18.00 -13.19
N GLY A 657 -2.74 -18.20 -12.94
CA GLY A 657 -1.72 -17.17 -13.13
C GLY A 657 -1.75 -16.53 -14.53
N SER A 658 -1.93 -17.33 -15.58
CA SER A 658 -2.04 -16.82 -16.96
C SER A 658 -3.29 -15.97 -17.17
N ILE A 659 -4.44 -16.37 -16.62
CA ILE A 659 -5.68 -15.57 -16.67
C ILE A 659 -5.54 -14.28 -15.88
N LEU A 660 -4.94 -14.33 -14.69
CA LEU A 660 -4.76 -13.13 -13.88
C LEU A 660 -3.90 -12.10 -14.64
N ILE A 661 -2.86 -12.54 -15.36
CA ILE A 661 -2.06 -11.67 -16.23
C ILE A 661 -2.93 -11.06 -17.34
N VAL A 662 -3.77 -11.84 -18.01
CA VAL A 662 -4.65 -11.36 -19.09
C VAL A 662 -5.68 -10.35 -18.57
N VAL A 663 -6.33 -10.65 -17.44
CA VAL A 663 -7.31 -9.77 -16.80
C VAL A 663 -6.64 -8.47 -16.39
N MET A 664 -5.46 -8.53 -15.76
CA MET A 664 -4.72 -7.34 -15.33
C MET A 664 -4.29 -6.48 -16.51
N MET A 665 -3.78 -7.09 -17.58
CA MET A 665 -3.43 -6.37 -18.81
C MET A 665 -4.66 -5.71 -19.45
N SER A 666 -5.77 -6.42 -19.51
CA SER A 666 -7.03 -5.89 -20.07
C SER A 666 -7.50 -4.67 -19.29
N ILE A 667 -7.44 -4.72 -17.95
CA ILE A 667 -7.83 -3.61 -17.08
C ILE A 667 -6.88 -2.42 -17.23
N ILE A 668 -5.56 -2.64 -17.29
CA ILE A 668 -4.59 -1.57 -17.50
C ILE A 668 -4.81 -0.89 -18.85
N LEU A 669 -4.99 -1.66 -19.92
CA LEU A 669 -5.27 -1.13 -21.26
C LEU A 669 -6.58 -0.34 -21.29
N PHE A 670 -7.61 -0.83 -20.59
CA PHE A 670 -8.88 -0.11 -20.43
C PHE A 670 -8.70 1.24 -19.73
N PHE A 671 -7.94 1.27 -18.63
CA PHE A 671 -7.64 2.53 -17.94
C PHE A 671 -6.78 3.47 -18.78
N ASP A 672 -5.75 2.96 -19.47
CA ASP A 672 -4.91 3.74 -20.36
C ASP A 672 -5.71 4.31 -21.53
N TRP A 673 -6.73 3.59 -22.03
CA TRP A 673 -7.66 4.10 -23.04
C TRP A 673 -8.49 5.27 -22.49
N ILE A 674 -9.09 5.13 -21.30
CA ILE A 674 -9.84 6.21 -20.63
C ILE A 674 -8.95 7.45 -20.37
N VAL A 675 -7.70 7.23 -19.96
CA VAL A 675 -6.75 8.31 -19.64
C VAL A 675 -6.15 8.92 -20.91
N GLY A 676 -5.89 8.12 -21.95
CA GLY A 676 -5.24 8.52 -23.19
C GLY A 676 -5.91 9.70 -23.88
N ASP A 677 -7.25 9.75 -23.85
CA ASP A 677 -8.03 10.86 -24.40
C ASP A 677 -7.77 12.19 -23.68
N THR A 678 -7.42 12.17 -22.39
CA THR A 678 -7.06 13.38 -21.63
C THR A 678 -5.69 13.96 -22.02
N ARG A 679 -4.74 13.11 -22.46
CA ARG A 679 -3.41 13.56 -22.93
C ARG A 679 -3.46 14.05 -24.38
N ILE A 680 -4.26 13.41 -25.24
CA ILE A 680 -4.41 13.78 -26.66
C ILE A 680 -5.17 15.11 -26.81
N SER A 681 -6.13 15.41 -25.92
CA SER A 681 -6.84 16.69 -25.87
C SER A 681 -5.89 17.90 -25.70
N ARG A 682 -4.88 17.81 -24.82
CA ARG A 682 -3.85 18.86 -24.67
C ARG A 682 -2.96 19.02 -25.91
N SER A 683 -2.73 17.95 -26.67
CA SER A 683 -1.96 18.01 -27.92
C SER A 683 -2.75 18.60 -29.08
N LYS A 684 -4.08 18.42 -29.13
CA LYS A 684 -4.94 19.04 -30.14
C LYS A 684 -5.15 20.53 -29.88
N ALA A 685 -5.34 20.93 -28.62
CA ALA A 685 -5.41 22.35 -28.25
C ALA A 685 -4.12 23.13 -28.60
N LYS A 686 -2.95 22.48 -28.51
CA LYS A 686 -1.65 23.08 -28.90
C LYS A 686 -1.41 23.13 -30.41
N LYS A 687 -2.21 22.42 -31.22
CA LYS A 687 -2.16 22.50 -32.70
C LYS A 687 -3.20 23.48 -33.27
N MET A 688 -4.09 24.01 -32.43
CA MET A 688 -5.15 24.94 -32.82
C MET A 688 -4.88 26.40 -32.41
N ASN A 689 -3.76 26.64 -31.73
CA ASN A 689 -3.11 27.95 -31.55
C ASN A 689 -1.78 27.92 -32.28
#